data_AF-A0A0W0FGE9-F1
#
_entry.id   AF-A0A0W0FGE9-F1
#
_cell.length_a   1.000
_cell.length_b   1.000
_cell.length_c   1.000
_cell.angle_alpha   90.00
_cell.angle_beta   90.00
_cell.angle_gamma   90.00
#
_symmetry.space_group_name_H-M   'P 1'
#
loop_
_entity.id
_entity.type
_entity.pdbx_description
1 polymer ?
#
loop_
_entity_poly.entity_id
_entity_poly.type
_entity_poly.pdbx_seq_one_letter_code
_entity_poly.pdbx_strand_id
1 'polypeptide(L)'
;MASVVESSPSSDFVLRPHHIATCALFVLAYRDHDLKQFSPAFQLFLHRLLLDEVSEMAKPRTARSLQDQLLSAPENTGMQEQKFIVAFSNFKLETTDQMVNFFAGVPPLFIEKSEEDEPAVFVNASLFPVNINYSTIQTPRSIFGYFCRRCFVGFLKLSVTGVIKLHEDFHLWWNNKPNTGYDPVIKDRLNHMDRQIFKTHNDSDYGALPDSYEEWLRGIATGDESLSVDSIRRFFEQRFHEGNESGLRQHGLLNLVRMHYLRNEWSAARKLLLEAINTTRTNGDRLTLQQCVSLLHRFPPEEEGQKPPLNEIQPQLHPLEILYDVKKLLEEKHEQPLSASFSKIVQSISVFNYWAENKFVTIRDVDQWAQHAVQSVVWNAAGCDDLAAIEADTVIAFTESGGDDNNRLTVILNKAYKRARQGKYESALAMLLEPAVWRGLPIHDYGLWAQEVWHVLALRASRRCQHRLLREYILPRRPPGEFNPRHYLYKIPSRTNNKVSDPLYEVIQMKERDHATIAIEPLLIALWHSEFLFRLNYYRTGVLLLADVLLEFGLTKRCKQMVEDIMPQVITGNDIEQRALAAFTLARCTVACRDSLPSALHDAVQWLLMAEKDFLSLEMYRPATDVQYLLSVVYHNLGKEAERNDSAQRHAETEKESKLLEEVATDDMVASVLDIVSRVGAALSLSR
;
A
#
# COMPACT_ATOMS: atom_id res chain seq x y z
N MET A 1 34.45 -7.12 15.62
CA MET A 1 33.76 -7.21 14.32
C MET A 1 34.70 -7.89 13.33
N ALA A 2 34.80 -9.22 13.41
CA ALA A 2 35.30 -9.99 12.28
C ALA A 2 34.09 -10.16 11.36
N SER A 3 34.11 -9.52 10.20
CA SER A 3 33.19 -9.84 9.13
C SER A 3 33.44 -11.30 8.74
N VAL A 4 32.63 -12.21 9.29
CA VAL A 4 32.40 -13.48 8.61
C VAL A 4 31.80 -13.06 7.28
N VAL A 5 32.62 -13.06 6.24
CA VAL A 5 32.14 -13.07 4.87
C VAL A 5 31.41 -14.39 4.76
N GLU A 6 30.12 -14.38 5.13
CA GLU A 6 29.21 -15.49 4.86
C GLU A 6 29.24 -15.67 3.35
N SER A 7 29.90 -16.74 2.91
CA SER A 7 29.92 -17.14 1.52
C SER A 7 28.47 -17.28 1.08
N SER A 8 28.01 -16.38 0.21
CA SER A 8 26.68 -16.44 -0.40
C SER A 8 26.43 -17.87 -0.92
N PRO A 9 25.24 -18.45 -0.70
CA PRO A 9 24.95 -19.80 -1.13
C PRO A 9 25.23 -19.92 -2.64
N SER A 10 26.03 -20.91 -3.03
CA SER A 10 26.30 -21.17 -4.43
C SER A 10 24.99 -21.58 -5.10
N SER A 11 24.46 -20.74 -5.99
CA SER A 11 23.28 -21.10 -6.78
C SER A 11 23.57 -22.37 -7.59
N ASP A 12 22.74 -23.40 -7.42
CA ASP A 12 22.80 -24.61 -8.24
C ASP A 12 22.60 -24.23 -9.72
N PHE A 13 23.67 -24.24 -10.51
CA PHE A 13 23.57 -24.00 -11.94
C PHE A 13 23.35 -25.30 -12.68
N VAL A 14 22.21 -25.40 -13.35
CA VAL A 14 21.92 -26.49 -14.30
C VAL A 14 22.04 -25.94 -15.71
N LEU A 15 22.89 -26.57 -16.53
CA LEU A 15 23.00 -26.21 -17.94
C LEU A 15 21.73 -26.67 -18.69
N ARG A 16 21.00 -25.73 -19.29
CA ARG A 16 19.73 -25.95 -19.99
C ARG A 16 19.87 -25.66 -21.49
N PRO A 17 18.98 -26.16 -22.35
CA PRO A 17 19.01 -25.93 -23.80
C PRO A 17 19.17 -24.48 -24.24
N HIS A 18 18.40 -23.55 -23.66
CA HIS A 18 18.46 -22.14 -24.03
C HIS A 18 19.83 -21.49 -23.74
N HIS A 19 20.54 -21.92 -22.70
CA HIS A 19 21.90 -21.43 -22.42
C HIS A 19 22.86 -21.71 -23.58
N ILE A 20 22.70 -22.85 -24.27
CA ILE A 20 23.51 -23.22 -25.43
C ILE A 20 23.26 -22.24 -26.59
N ALA A 21 21.99 -21.90 -26.84
CA ALA A 21 21.62 -20.91 -27.85
C ALA A 21 22.13 -19.51 -27.50
N THR A 22 22.04 -19.09 -26.24
CA THR A 22 22.59 -17.81 -25.77
C THR A 22 24.12 -17.78 -25.89
N CYS A 23 24.82 -18.86 -25.53
CA CYS A 23 26.25 -19.00 -25.79
C CYS A 23 26.58 -18.95 -27.28
N ALA A 24 25.74 -19.53 -28.15
CA ALA A 24 25.94 -19.47 -29.60
C ALA A 24 25.81 -18.03 -30.12
N LEU A 25 24.87 -17.24 -29.59
CA LEU A 25 24.78 -15.80 -29.88
C LEU A 25 26.06 -15.06 -29.47
N PHE A 26 26.61 -15.35 -28.28
CA PHE A 26 27.88 -14.75 -27.84
C PHE A 26 29.05 -15.13 -28.76
N VAL A 27 29.18 -16.41 -29.13
CA VAL A 27 30.23 -16.88 -30.03
C VAL A 27 30.10 -16.23 -31.41
N LEU A 28 28.89 -16.17 -31.97
CA LEU A 28 28.64 -15.59 -33.30
C LEU A 28 28.84 -14.07 -33.32
N ALA A 29 28.48 -13.37 -32.24
CA ALA A 29 28.55 -11.92 -32.17
C ALA A 29 29.98 -11.42 -31.91
N TYR A 30 30.76 -12.11 -31.06
CA TYR A 30 31.98 -11.53 -30.50
C TYR A 30 33.28 -12.27 -30.78
N ARG A 31 33.25 -13.53 -31.26
CA ARG A 31 34.50 -14.29 -31.52
C ARG A 31 35.42 -13.62 -32.56
N ASP A 32 34.83 -12.91 -33.53
CA ASP A 32 35.53 -12.16 -34.58
C ASP A 32 35.08 -10.69 -34.58
N HIS A 33 34.93 -10.08 -33.40
CA HIS A 33 34.38 -8.72 -33.27
C HIS A 33 35.18 -7.68 -34.07
N ASP A 34 36.50 -7.85 -34.19
CA ASP A 34 37.36 -6.95 -34.97
C ASP A 34 37.01 -6.91 -36.48
N LEU A 35 36.31 -7.92 -36.97
CA LEU A 35 35.87 -8.05 -38.37
C LEU A 35 34.38 -7.71 -38.57
N LYS A 36 33.60 -7.61 -37.50
CA LYS A 36 32.13 -7.42 -37.54
C LYS A 36 31.75 -6.08 -36.91
N GLN A 37 31.58 -5.08 -37.76
CA GLN A 37 31.04 -3.78 -37.35
C GLN A 37 29.52 -3.79 -37.48
N PHE A 38 28.82 -4.03 -36.36
CA PHE A 38 27.37 -3.88 -36.29
C PHE A 38 26.97 -2.41 -36.14
N SER A 39 25.77 -2.05 -36.62
CA SER A 39 25.20 -0.74 -36.30
C SER A 39 25.03 -0.57 -34.77
N PRO A 40 25.27 0.64 -34.21
CA PRO A 40 25.06 0.92 -32.79
C PRO A 40 23.64 0.59 -32.29
N ALA A 41 22.62 0.79 -33.12
CA ALA A 41 21.22 0.47 -32.77
C ALA A 41 20.99 -1.05 -32.63
N PHE A 42 21.56 -1.82 -33.57
CA PHE A 42 21.51 -3.29 -33.54
C PHE A 42 22.32 -3.86 -32.36
N GLN A 43 23.50 -3.30 -32.10
CA GLN A 43 24.35 -3.71 -30.97
C GLN A 43 23.68 -3.46 -29.62
N LEU A 44 23.02 -2.30 -29.45
CA LEU A 44 22.27 -1.98 -28.23
C LEU A 44 21.06 -2.91 -28.04
N PHE A 45 20.35 -3.25 -29.13
CA PHE A 45 19.30 -4.26 -29.09
C PHE A 45 19.84 -5.63 -28.68
N LEU A 46 20.95 -6.07 -29.28
CA LEU A 46 21.58 -7.34 -28.97
C LEU A 46 22.06 -7.40 -27.51
N HIS A 47 22.64 -6.32 -26.97
CA HIS A 47 23.01 -6.25 -25.56
C HIS A 47 21.80 -6.35 -24.62
N ARG A 48 20.68 -5.67 -24.93
CA ARG A 48 19.44 -5.78 -24.14
C ARG A 48 18.87 -7.20 -24.17
N LEU A 49 18.83 -7.79 -25.37
CA LEU A 49 18.40 -9.18 -25.56
C LEU A 49 19.25 -10.16 -24.75
N LEU A 50 20.58 -10.03 -24.82
CA LEU A 50 21.51 -10.89 -24.08
C LEU A 50 21.45 -10.63 -22.58
N LEU A 51 21.26 -9.38 -22.12
CA LEU A 51 21.09 -9.07 -20.70
C LEU A 51 19.81 -9.68 -20.14
N ASP A 52 18.69 -9.60 -20.88
CA ASP A 52 17.43 -10.23 -20.48
C ASP A 52 17.62 -11.75 -20.28
N GLU A 53 18.24 -12.44 -21.24
CA GLU A 53 18.46 -13.89 -21.18
C GLU A 53 19.50 -14.28 -20.12
N VAL A 54 20.60 -13.54 -19.99
CA VAL A 54 21.66 -13.81 -19.00
C VAL A 54 21.21 -13.53 -17.57
N SER A 55 20.28 -12.60 -17.38
CA SER A 55 19.73 -12.31 -16.05
C SER A 55 18.94 -13.47 -15.46
N GLU A 56 18.44 -14.40 -16.30
CA GLU A 56 17.58 -15.53 -15.89
C GLU A 56 16.32 -15.11 -15.09
N MET A 57 15.93 -13.82 -15.13
CA MET A 57 14.79 -13.27 -14.39
C MET A 57 13.45 -13.53 -15.09
N ALA A 58 13.47 -13.80 -16.39
CA ALA A 58 12.30 -14.11 -17.19
C ALA A 58 12.25 -15.59 -17.55
N LYS A 59 11.05 -16.11 -17.83
CA LYS A 59 10.91 -17.47 -18.38
C LYS A 59 11.72 -17.57 -19.68
N PRO A 60 12.48 -18.67 -19.87
CA PRO A 60 13.36 -18.82 -21.02
C PRO A 60 12.55 -18.75 -22.31
N ARG A 61 13.01 -17.94 -23.26
CA ARG A 61 12.34 -17.82 -24.56
C ARG A 61 12.48 -19.12 -25.36
N THR A 62 11.56 -19.38 -26.29
CA THR A 62 11.68 -20.51 -27.21
C THR A 62 12.67 -20.18 -28.32
N ALA A 63 13.25 -21.20 -28.97
CA ALA A 63 14.15 -21.01 -30.10
C ALA A 63 13.55 -20.14 -31.20
N ARG A 64 12.26 -20.36 -31.52
CA ARG A 64 11.52 -19.54 -32.50
C ARG A 64 11.30 -18.11 -32.04
N SER A 65 10.94 -17.89 -30.76
CA SER A 65 10.78 -16.53 -30.21
C SER A 65 12.09 -15.73 -30.27
N LEU A 66 13.22 -16.37 -29.96
CA LEU A 66 14.54 -15.75 -30.08
C LEU A 66 14.89 -15.39 -31.54
N GLN A 67 14.60 -16.29 -32.48
CA GLN A 67 14.80 -16.03 -33.92
C GLN A 67 13.89 -14.91 -34.43
N ASP A 68 12.60 -14.93 -34.08
CA ASP A 68 11.63 -13.90 -34.47
C ASP A 68 12.02 -12.52 -33.92
N GLN A 69 12.54 -12.46 -32.68
CA GLN A 69 13.03 -11.22 -32.10
C GLN A 69 14.29 -10.68 -32.80
N LEU A 70 15.23 -11.55 -33.13
CA LEU A 70 16.42 -11.16 -33.90
C LEU A 70 16.04 -10.67 -35.31
N LEU A 71 15.03 -11.29 -35.94
CA LEU A 71 14.48 -10.83 -37.21
C LEU A 71 13.81 -9.45 -37.09
N SER A 72 13.16 -9.17 -35.95
CA SER A 72 12.52 -7.88 -35.65
C SER A 72 13.48 -6.77 -35.20
N ALA A 73 14.78 -7.03 -35.17
CA ALA A 73 15.77 -6.07 -34.69
C ALA A 73 15.78 -4.76 -35.52
N PRO A 74 16.00 -3.61 -34.88
CA PRO A 74 16.14 -2.33 -35.59
C PRO A 74 17.36 -2.36 -36.51
N GLU A 75 17.23 -1.78 -37.70
CA GLU A 75 18.31 -1.65 -38.71
C GLU A 75 18.89 -2.98 -39.24
N ASN A 76 18.08 -4.04 -39.30
CA ASN A 76 18.43 -5.36 -39.85
C ASN A 76 18.67 -5.41 -41.39
N THR A 77 19.03 -4.29 -42.02
CA THR A 77 19.29 -4.21 -43.47
C THR A 77 20.77 -4.27 -43.81
N GLY A 78 21.65 -4.14 -42.81
CA GLY A 78 23.09 -4.26 -43.00
C GLY A 78 23.53 -5.69 -43.33
N MET A 79 24.57 -5.80 -44.16
CA MET A 79 25.05 -7.09 -44.67
C MET A 79 25.62 -7.99 -43.54
N GLN A 80 26.17 -7.39 -42.48
CA GLN A 80 26.77 -8.14 -41.37
C GLN A 80 25.71 -8.64 -40.39
N GLU A 81 24.66 -7.84 -40.15
CA GLU A 81 23.50 -8.16 -39.33
C GLU A 81 22.71 -9.32 -39.96
N GLN A 82 22.46 -9.27 -41.27
CA GLN A 82 21.79 -10.37 -41.97
C GLN A 82 22.63 -11.65 -41.99
N LYS A 83 23.96 -11.54 -42.20
CA LYS A 83 24.87 -12.69 -42.09
C LYS A 83 24.84 -13.31 -40.69
N PHE A 84 24.80 -12.47 -39.65
CA PHE A 84 24.69 -12.92 -38.26
C PHE A 84 23.38 -13.67 -38.00
N ILE A 85 22.24 -13.11 -38.43
CA ILE A 85 20.93 -13.73 -38.24
C ILE A 85 20.83 -15.04 -39.01
N VAL A 86 21.30 -15.09 -40.25
CA VAL A 86 21.32 -16.32 -41.06
C VAL A 86 22.26 -17.36 -40.43
N ALA A 87 23.40 -16.94 -39.88
CA ALA A 87 24.30 -17.84 -39.17
C ALA A 87 23.66 -18.44 -37.91
N PHE A 88 22.89 -17.64 -37.17
CA PHE A 88 22.17 -18.11 -35.99
C PHE A 88 20.96 -18.99 -36.33
N SER A 89 20.19 -18.65 -37.38
CA SER A 89 19.05 -19.48 -37.81
C SER A 89 19.48 -20.85 -38.31
N ASN A 90 20.69 -20.94 -38.87
CA ASN A 90 21.29 -22.18 -39.34
C ASN A 90 22.09 -22.92 -38.26
N PHE A 91 22.21 -22.38 -37.04
CA PHE A 91 22.91 -23.03 -35.95
C PHE A 91 22.18 -24.32 -35.55
N LYS A 92 22.82 -25.46 -35.79
CA LYS A 92 22.33 -26.78 -35.40
C LYS A 92 23.50 -27.63 -34.92
N LEU A 93 23.28 -28.34 -33.81
CA LEU A 93 24.23 -29.31 -33.26
C LEU A 93 23.63 -30.69 -33.48
N GLU A 94 23.92 -31.34 -34.61
CA GLU A 94 23.32 -32.62 -35.01
C GLU A 94 23.93 -33.82 -34.27
N THR A 95 25.18 -33.69 -33.80
CA THR A 95 25.87 -34.75 -33.06
C THR A 95 26.37 -34.26 -31.71
N THR A 96 26.56 -35.19 -30.78
CA THR A 96 27.19 -34.92 -29.48
C THR A 96 28.61 -34.38 -29.64
N ASP A 97 29.35 -34.85 -30.66
CA ASP A 97 30.71 -34.35 -30.95
C ASP A 97 30.70 -32.88 -31.39
N GLN A 98 29.69 -32.46 -32.16
CA GLN A 98 29.51 -31.05 -32.51
C GLN A 98 29.23 -30.19 -31.27
N MET A 99 28.46 -30.70 -30.30
CA MET A 99 28.22 -30.01 -29.04
C MET A 99 29.51 -29.87 -28.20
N VAL A 100 30.32 -30.93 -28.11
CA VAL A 100 31.64 -30.90 -27.43
C VAL A 100 32.57 -29.90 -28.11
N ASN A 101 32.67 -29.94 -29.44
CA ASN A 101 33.49 -29.01 -30.23
C ASN A 101 33.02 -27.56 -30.10
N PHE A 102 31.70 -27.34 -30.01
CA PHE A 102 31.13 -26.01 -29.76
C PHE A 102 31.59 -25.47 -28.40
N PHE A 103 31.45 -26.24 -27.32
CA PHE A 103 31.89 -25.81 -25.99
C PHE A 103 33.40 -25.62 -25.88
N ALA A 104 34.21 -26.36 -26.65
CA ALA A 104 35.65 -26.12 -26.76
C ALA A 104 35.98 -24.74 -27.39
N GLY A 105 35.05 -24.14 -28.14
CA GLY A 105 35.17 -22.82 -28.74
C GLY A 105 34.65 -21.65 -27.88
N VAL A 106 34.10 -21.91 -26.69
CA VAL A 106 33.57 -20.88 -25.76
C VAL A 106 34.66 -20.22 -24.87
N PRO A 107 35.74 -20.90 -24.42
CA PRO A 107 36.78 -20.31 -23.56
C PRO A 107 37.40 -18.99 -24.03
N PRO A 108 37.63 -18.75 -25.34
CA PRO A 108 38.13 -17.46 -25.83
C PRO A 108 37.26 -16.25 -25.46
N LEU A 109 35.99 -16.45 -25.08
CA LEU A 109 35.05 -15.39 -24.70
C LEU A 109 35.19 -14.92 -23.24
N PHE A 110 36.01 -15.59 -22.40
CA PHE A 110 36.13 -15.24 -20.98
C PHE A 110 37.54 -15.43 -20.40
N ILE A 111 38.49 -16.00 -21.14
CA ILE A 111 39.89 -16.10 -20.73
C ILE A 111 40.61 -14.81 -21.15
N GLU A 112 41.20 -14.10 -20.18
CA GLU A 112 42.08 -12.95 -20.45
C GLU A 112 43.27 -13.41 -21.30
N LYS A 113 43.48 -12.77 -22.46
CA LYS A 113 44.77 -12.83 -23.14
C LYS A 113 45.78 -12.06 -22.27
N SER A 114 46.90 -12.68 -21.94
CA SER A 114 47.99 -12.04 -21.19
C SER A 114 48.44 -10.74 -21.85
N GLU A 115 48.79 -9.73 -21.05
CA GLU A 115 49.30 -8.41 -21.49
C GLU A 115 50.53 -8.49 -22.41
N GLU A 116 51.14 -9.67 -22.58
CA GLU A 116 52.34 -9.89 -23.41
C GLU A 116 52.04 -10.18 -24.89
N ASP A 117 50.76 -10.39 -25.28
CA ASP A 117 50.37 -10.77 -26.65
C ASP A 117 49.53 -9.70 -27.41
N GLU A 118 49.61 -8.42 -27.03
CA GLU A 118 49.14 -7.32 -27.90
C GLU A 118 50.31 -6.63 -28.62
N PRO A 119 50.30 -6.49 -29.97
CA PRO A 119 51.22 -5.57 -30.62
C PRO A 119 50.86 -4.13 -30.21
N ALA A 120 51.86 -3.45 -29.66
CA ALA A 120 51.85 -2.08 -29.19
C ALA A 120 51.30 -1.07 -30.22
N VAL A 121 50.01 -0.79 -30.17
CA VAL A 121 49.40 0.46 -30.66
C VAL A 121 48.19 0.72 -29.79
N PHE A 122 48.33 1.41 -28.65
CA PHE A 122 47.30 2.27 -27.99
C PHE A 122 47.76 2.79 -26.62
N VAL A 123 49.04 3.15 -26.49
CA VAL A 123 49.49 4.07 -25.44
C VAL A 123 49.80 5.39 -26.12
N ASN A 124 48.78 6.24 -26.24
CA ASN A 124 48.87 7.72 -26.24
C ASN A 124 47.56 8.33 -26.76
N ALA A 125 46.61 8.54 -25.86
CA ALA A 125 45.63 9.62 -25.97
C ALA A 125 45.06 9.90 -24.58
N SER A 126 45.81 10.66 -23.80
CA SER A 126 45.28 11.44 -22.69
C SER A 126 44.30 12.49 -23.23
N LEU A 127 43.26 12.75 -22.43
CA LEU A 127 42.23 13.79 -22.57
C LEU A 127 41.06 13.43 -23.51
N PHE A 128 39.87 13.35 -22.91
CA PHE A 128 38.54 12.98 -23.43
C PHE A 128 38.13 11.49 -23.28
N PRO A 129 37.27 11.13 -22.30
CA PRO A 129 36.83 9.76 -22.07
C PRO A 129 35.54 9.48 -22.85
N VAL A 130 35.63 9.25 -24.15
CA VAL A 130 34.52 8.64 -24.92
C VAL A 130 35.09 7.74 -26.03
N ASN A 131 35.71 6.64 -25.63
CA ASN A 131 35.80 5.44 -26.44
C ASN A 131 35.91 4.26 -25.48
N ILE A 132 34.76 3.65 -25.19
CA ILE A 132 34.68 2.43 -24.41
C ILE A 132 35.34 1.34 -25.27
N ASN A 133 36.55 0.93 -24.93
CA ASN A 133 37.21 -0.19 -25.58
C ASN A 133 36.34 -1.45 -25.40
N TYR A 134 35.73 -1.93 -26.49
CA TYR A 134 34.78 -3.04 -26.53
C TYR A 134 35.36 -4.40 -26.05
N SER A 135 36.68 -4.48 -25.81
CA SER A 135 37.36 -5.61 -25.15
C SER A 135 37.02 -5.75 -23.66
N THR A 136 36.41 -4.73 -23.02
CA THR A 136 36.00 -4.81 -21.60
C THR A 136 34.72 -5.63 -21.35
N ILE A 137 33.92 -5.88 -22.40
CA ILE A 137 32.60 -6.55 -22.31
C ILE A 137 32.73 -8.07 -22.04
N GLN A 138 33.91 -8.66 -22.30
CA GLN A 138 34.17 -10.10 -22.22
C GLN A 138 35.27 -10.48 -21.22
N THR A 139 35.59 -9.57 -20.30
CA THR A 139 36.50 -9.91 -19.20
C THR A 139 35.85 -10.98 -18.31
N PRO A 140 36.63 -11.83 -17.63
CA PRO A 140 36.11 -12.83 -16.67
C PRO A 140 35.30 -12.21 -15.52
N ARG A 141 35.37 -10.88 -15.35
CA ARG A 141 34.63 -10.08 -14.37
C ARG A 141 33.35 -9.42 -14.93
N SER A 142 33.12 -9.49 -16.24
CA SER A 142 31.89 -9.02 -16.87
C SER A 142 30.75 -10.03 -16.63
N ILE A 143 29.49 -9.55 -16.63
CA ILE A 143 28.33 -10.42 -16.44
C ILE A 143 28.20 -11.47 -17.56
N PHE A 144 28.55 -11.10 -18.80
CA PHE A 144 28.52 -11.99 -19.95
C PHE A 144 29.64 -13.03 -19.93
N GLY A 145 30.86 -12.63 -19.56
CA GLY A 145 31.99 -13.54 -19.36
C GLY A 145 31.73 -14.52 -18.21
N TYR A 146 31.14 -14.04 -17.11
CA TYR A 146 30.73 -14.89 -15.99
C TYR A 146 29.68 -15.92 -16.41
N PHE A 147 28.66 -15.53 -17.18
CA PHE A 147 27.66 -16.44 -17.73
C PHE A 147 28.26 -17.52 -18.65
N CYS A 148 29.11 -17.12 -19.60
CA CYS A 148 29.76 -18.07 -20.52
C CYS A 148 30.68 -19.05 -19.77
N ARG A 149 31.41 -18.56 -18.75
CA ARG A 149 32.22 -19.39 -17.86
C ARG A 149 31.37 -20.34 -17.04
N ARG A 150 30.25 -19.88 -16.46
CA ARG A 150 29.28 -20.71 -15.72
C ARG A 150 28.71 -21.82 -16.61
N CYS A 151 28.33 -21.50 -17.85
CA CYS A 151 27.90 -22.47 -18.86
C CYS A 151 28.98 -23.52 -19.18
N PHE A 152 30.22 -23.08 -19.40
CA PHE A 152 31.35 -23.95 -19.70
C PHE A 152 31.71 -24.87 -18.53
N VAL A 153 31.76 -24.34 -17.30
CA VAL A 153 32.00 -25.14 -16.09
C VAL A 153 30.87 -26.14 -15.85
N GLY A 154 29.61 -25.73 -16.08
CA GLY A 154 28.46 -26.62 -16.03
C GLY A 154 28.56 -27.77 -17.04
N PHE A 155 29.03 -27.49 -18.27
CA PHE A 155 29.27 -28.50 -19.30
C PHE A 155 30.38 -29.49 -18.89
N LEU A 156 31.50 -28.99 -18.34
CA LEU A 156 32.60 -29.85 -17.85
C LEU A 156 32.19 -30.80 -16.73
N LYS A 157 31.19 -30.43 -15.92
CA LYS A 157 30.64 -31.28 -14.87
C LYS A 157 29.75 -32.41 -15.42
N LEU A 158 29.31 -32.38 -16.67
CA LEU A 158 28.44 -33.42 -17.23
C LEU A 158 29.23 -34.70 -17.51
N SER A 159 28.62 -35.85 -17.19
CA SER A 159 29.11 -37.14 -17.69
C SER A 159 28.74 -37.33 -19.16
N VAL A 160 29.28 -38.35 -19.83
CA VAL A 160 28.91 -38.71 -21.20
C VAL A 160 27.39 -38.90 -21.35
N THR A 161 26.74 -39.52 -20.36
CA THR A 161 25.28 -39.69 -20.35
C THR A 161 24.53 -38.37 -20.16
N GLY A 162 25.10 -37.43 -19.39
CA GLY A 162 24.55 -36.08 -19.24
C GLY A 162 24.65 -35.25 -20.52
N VAL A 163 25.76 -35.38 -21.26
CA VAL A 163 25.95 -34.72 -22.56
C VAL A 163 24.97 -35.24 -23.61
N ILE A 164 24.75 -36.56 -23.68
CA ILE A 164 23.75 -37.15 -24.59
C ILE A 164 22.35 -36.62 -24.27
N LYS A 165 21.96 -36.63 -23.00
CA LYS A 165 20.66 -36.09 -22.57
C LYS A 165 20.50 -34.61 -22.89
N LEU A 166 21.53 -33.79 -22.63
CA LEU A 166 21.51 -32.36 -22.96
C LEU A 166 21.38 -32.12 -24.46
N HIS A 167 22.02 -32.96 -25.29
CA HIS A 167 21.90 -32.92 -26.75
C HIS A 167 20.48 -33.27 -27.22
N GLU A 168 19.87 -34.31 -26.66
CA GLU A 168 18.46 -34.66 -26.91
C GLU A 168 17.51 -33.53 -26.48
N ASP A 169 17.69 -32.98 -25.27
CA ASP A 169 16.89 -31.88 -24.75
C ASP A 169 17.05 -30.61 -25.60
N PHE A 170 18.27 -30.31 -26.07
CA PHE A 170 18.53 -29.20 -26.98
C PHE A 170 17.84 -29.37 -28.33
N HIS A 171 17.90 -30.57 -28.92
CA HIS A 171 17.21 -30.85 -30.17
C HIS A 171 15.69 -30.73 -30.04
N LEU A 172 15.12 -31.23 -28.94
CA LEU A 172 13.68 -31.14 -28.69
C LEU A 172 13.25 -29.68 -28.47
N TRP A 173 14.04 -28.91 -27.72
CA TRP A 173 13.79 -27.50 -27.48
C TRP A 173 13.93 -26.65 -28.75
N TRP A 174 14.96 -26.89 -29.57
CA TRP A 174 15.18 -26.22 -30.85
C TRP A 174 14.03 -26.49 -31.85
N ASN A 175 13.42 -27.67 -31.75
CA ASN A 175 12.22 -28.07 -32.51
C ASN A 175 10.89 -27.60 -31.86
N ASN A 176 10.91 -26.56 -31.03
CA ASN A 176 9.76 -25.93 -30.38
C ASN A 176 9.01 -26.77 -29.34
N LYS A 177 9.70 -27.64 -28.60
CA LYS A 177 9.16 -28.21 -27.35
C LYS A 177 9.73 -27.46 -26.15
N PRO A 178 9.02 -26.46 -25.58
CA PRO A 178 9.62 -25.52 -24.64
C PRO A 178 9.97 -26.11 -23.26
N ASN A 179 9.25 -27.15 -22.81
CA ASN A 179 9.39 -27.68 -21.44
C ASN A 179 10.41 -28.82 -21.31
N THR A 180 11.03 -29.27 -22.41
CA THR A 180 11.97 -30.40 -22.36
C THR A 180 13.30 -29.98 -21.73
N GLY A 181 13.77 -30.76 -20.77
CA GLY A 181 15.02 -30.47 -20.06
C GLY A 181 14.90 -29.39 -18.99
N TYR A 182 13.69 -29.00 -18.56
CA TYR A 182 13.42 -28.03 -17.49
C TYR A 182 12.86 -28.65 -16.20
N ASP A 183 12.77 -29.97 -16.12
CA ASP A 183 12.27 -30.66 -14.93
C ASP A 183 13.16 -30.35 -13.69
N PRO A 184 12.56 -30.32 -12.49
CA PRO A 184 13.31 -30.13 -11.25
C PRO A 184 14.27 -31.30 -11.02
N VAL A 185 15.52 -30.97 -10.72
CA VAL A 185 16.55 -31.99 -10.46
C VAL A 185 16.34 -32.53 -9.05
N ILE A 186 15.81 -33.75 -8.95
CA ILE A 186 15.67 -34.46 -7.68
C ILE A 186 17.04 -35.05 -7.31
N LYS A 187 17.79 -34.37 -6.43
CA LYS A 187 19.01 -34.88 -5.78
C LYS A 187 18.65 -35.94 -4.72
N ASP A 188 18.23 -37.12 -5.17
CA ASP A 188 18.04 -38.27 -4.29
C ASP A 188 19.40 -38.94 -4.00
N ARG A 189 19.67 -39.25 -2.73
CA ARG A 189 20.91 -39.96 -2.32
C ARG A 189 20.91 -41.44 -2.74
N LEU A 190 19.74 -41.99 -3.09
CA LEU A 190 19.55 -43.41 -3.38
C LEU A 190 19.22 -43.70 -4.85
N ASN A 191 18.67 -42.74 -5.61
CA ASN A 191 18.23 -42.96 -7.00
C ASN A 191 19.24 -42.49 -8.06
N HIS A 192 19.27 -43.25 -9.18
CA HIS A 192 20.24 -43.24 -10.28
C HIS A 192 20.42 -41.95 -11.12
N MET A 193 19.90 -40.78 -10.71
CA MET A 193 20.25 -39.48 -11.33
C MET A 193 21.74 -39.11 -11.13
N ASP A 194 22.39 -39.78 -10.18
CA ASP A 194 23.81 -39.70 -9.83
C ASP A 194 24.82 -39.97 -10.96
N ARG A 195 24.37 -40.46 -12.12
CA ARG A 195 25.26 -40.75 -13.25
C ARG A 195 25.40 -39.60 -14.24
N GLN A 196 24.58 -38.54 -14.16
CA GLN A 196 24.57 -37.46 -15.17
C GLN A 196 25.63 -36.37 -14.94
N ILE A 197 26.08 -36.18 -13.69
CA ILE A 197 27.08 -35.17 -13.32
C ILE A 197 28.20 -35.78 -12.49
N PHE A 198 29.42 -35.27 -12.65
CA PHE A 198 30.50 -35.44 -11.69
C PHE A 198 30.25 -34.51 -10.51
N LYS A 199 29.69 -35.07 -9.43
CA LYS A 199 29.34 -34.31 -8.22
C LYS A 199 30.58 -33.70 -7.58
N THR A 200 30.58 -32.39 -7.40
CA THR A 200 31.47 -31.71 -6.46
C THR A 200 30.83 -31.67 -5.06
N HIS A 201 31.61 -31.35 -4.03
CA HIS A 201 31.10 -31.23 -2.64
C HIS A 201 29.88 -30.30 -2.53
N ASN A 202 29.77 -29.28 -3.39
CA ASN A 202 28.67 -28.33 -3.37
C ASN A 202 27.42 -28.85 -4.10
N ASP A 203 27.55 -29.87 -4.97
CA ASP A 203 26.42 -30.40 -5.76
C ASP A 203 25.63 -31.48 -4.98
N SER A 204 26.16 -32.00 -3.87
CA SER A 204 25.52 -33.03 -3.05
C SER A 204 24.41 -32.52 -2.14
N ASP A 205 24.42 -31.22 -1.83
CA ASP A 205 23.50 -30.60 -0.89
C ASP A 205 22.46 -29.76 -1.62
N TYR A 206 21.24 -29.70 -1.09
CA TYR A 206 20.22 -28.76 -1.56
C TYR A 206 20.43 -27.40 -0.90
N GLY A 207 20.68 -26.37 -1.71
CA GLY A 207 20.61 -24.99 -1.25
C GLY A 207 19.16 -24.50 -1.13
N ALA A 208 18.98 -23.34 -0.50
CA ALA A 208 17.67 -22.71 -0.40
C ALA A 208 17.16 -22.22 -1.78
N LEU A 209 15.88 -22.49 -2.08
CA LEU A 209 15.18 -22.08 -3.29
C LEU A 209 14.07 -21.06 -2.93
N PRO A 210 13.92 -19.97 -3.72
CA PRO A 210 12.94 -18.93 -3.44
C PRO A 210 11.48 -19.35 -3.71
N ASP A 211 11.25 -20.43 -4.47
CA ASP A 211 9.92 -20.86 -4.92
C ASP A 211 8.91 -21.02 -3.78
N SER A 212 9.33 -21.62 -2.66
CA SER A 212 8.46 -21.78 -1.48
C SER A 212 8.09 -20.45 -0.83
N TYR A 213 8.95 -19.42 -0.95
CA TYR A 213 8.64 -18.08 -0.47
C TYR A 213 7.70 -17.34 -1.43
N GLU A 214 7.83 -17.56 -2.75
CA GLU A 214 6.88 -17.02 -3.73
C GLU A 214 5.49 -17.62 -3.56
N GLU A 215 5.39 -18.94 -3.33
CA GLU A 215 4.13 -19.61 -2.98
C GLU A 215 3.51 -19.01 -1.72
N TRP A 216 4.33 -18.69 -0.70
CA TRP A 216 3.86 -18.01 0.50
C TRP A 216 3.30 -16.62 0.21
N LEU A 217 3.98 -15.80 -0.58
CA LEU A 217 3.50 -14.48 -0.99
C LEU A 217 2.16 -14.58 -1.75
N ARG A 218 2.04 -15.57 -2.63
CA ARG A 218 0.79 -15.88 -3.34
C ARG A 218 -0.32 -16.29 -2.37
N GLY A 219 0.00 -17.16 -1.41
CA GLY A 219 -0.92 -17.60 -0.36
C GLY A 219 -1.42 -16.46 0.52
N ILE A 220 -0.55 -15.49 0.85
CA ILE A 220 -0.95 -14.27 1.57
C ILE A 220 -1.87 -13.41 0.71
N ALA A 221 -1.52 -13.20 -0.56
CA ALA A 221 -2.31 -12.39 -1.48
C ALA A 221 -3.73 -12.95 -1.66
N THR A 222 -3.86 -14.29 -1.74
CA THR A 222 -5.14 -14.99 -1.89
C THR A 222 -5.87 -15.26 -0.57
N GLY A 223 -5.17 -15.19 0.57
CA GLY A 223 -5.70 -15.49 1.89
C GLY A 223 -5.76 -16.99 2.25
N ASP A 224 -5.02 -17.87 1.58
CA ASP A 224 -4.99 -19.31 1.89
C ASP A 224 -4.05 -19.59 3.07
N GLU A 225 -4.61 -20.00 4.20
CA GLU A 225 -3.85 -20.33 5.42
C GLU A 225 -2.98 -21.57 5.27
N SER A 226 -3.55 -22.64 4.72
CA SER A 226 -2.90 -23.94 4.66
C SER A 226 -1.65 -23.88 3.80
N LEU A 227 -1.80 -23.27 2.62
CA LEU A 227 -0.69 -23.04 1.70
C LEU A 227 0.34 -22.09 2.30
N SER A 228 -0.09 -21.00 2.97
CA SER A 228 0.84 -20.02 3.56
C SER A 228 1.69 -20.61 4.70
N VAL A 229 1.09 -21.38 5.62
CA VAL A 229 1.82 -21.97 6.76
C VAL A 229 2.79 -23.06 6.29
N ASP A 230 2.35 -23.91 5.37
CA ASP A 230 3.19 -24.99 4.87
C ASP A 230 4.35 -24.46 4.01
N SER A 231 4.08 -23.51 3.11
CA SER A 231 5.10 -22.93 2.22
C SER A 231 6.18 -22.16 2.99
N ILE A 232 5.80 -21.36 4.00
CA ILE A 232 6.78 -20.64 4.80
C ILE A 232 7.63 -21.56 5.66
N ARG A 233 7.02 -22.60 6.23
CA ARG A 233 7.75 -23.62 6.97
C ARG A 233 8.74 -24.34 6.06
N ARG A 234 8.30 -24.77 4.88
CA ARG A 234 9.17 -25.39 3.86
C ARG A 234 10.34 -24.49 3.50
N PHE A 235 10.12 -23.18 3.37
CA PHE A 235 11.19 -22.23 3.04
C PHE A 235 12.25 -22.14 4.16
N PHE A 236 11.84 -21.94 5.42
CA PHE A 236 12.80 -21.78 6.53
C PHE A 236 13.40 -23.11 7.04
N GLU A 237 12.88 -24.26 6.61
CA GLU A 237 13.50 -25.57 6.81
C GLU A 237 14.61 -25.88 5.79
N GLN A 238 14.79 -25.03 4.76
CA GLN A 238 15.89 -25.17 3.79
C GLN A 238 17.24 -24.78 4.39
N ARG A 239 18.32 -25.23 3.74
CA ARG A 239 19.69 -24.93 4.16
C ARG A 239 20.19 -23.62 3.53
N PHE A 240 20.28 -22.57 4.34
CA PHE A 240 20.80 -21.26 3.91
C PHE A 240 22.33 -21.12 4.03
N HIS A 241 22.94 -21.83 4.97
CA HIS A 241 24.39 -21.76 5.20
C HIS A 241 24.99 -23.14 5.56
N GLU A 242 26.32 -23.23 5.50
CA GLU A 242 27.03 -24.49 5.71
C GLU A 242 27.08 -24.93 7.18
N GLY A 243 26.90 -24.01 8.13
CA GLY A 243 26.92 -24.29 9.58
C GLY A 243 25.75 -25.16 10.09
N ASN A 244 25.95 -25.84 11.23
CA ASN A 244 24.96 -26.73 11.86
C ASN A 244 23.70 -26.00 12.34
N GLU A 245 23.76 -24.70 12.56
CA GLU A 245 22.63 -23.86 13.00
C GLU A 245 21.75 -23.46 11.83
N SER A 246 21.33 -24.40 10.98
CA SER A 246 20.53 -24.11 9.75
C SER A 246 19.25 -23.28 9.98
N GLY A 247 18.86 -23.03 11.23
CA GLY A 247 17.60 -22.42 11.60
C GLY A 247 17.65 -20.90 11.56
N LEU A 248 17.30 -20.30 10.43
CA LEU A 248 16.63 -18.99 10.38
C LEU A 248 15.19 -19.08 10.95
N ARG A 249 14.98 -19.96 11.93
CA ARG A 249 13.68 -20.30 12.52
C ARG A 249 13.04 -19.06 13.16
N GLN A 250 13.84 -18.17 13.72
CA GLN A 250 13.37 -16.89 14.24
C GLN A 250 12.65 -16.05 13.18
N HIS A 251 13.14 -16.03 11.94
CA HIS A 251 12.52 -15.28 10.85
C HIS A 251 11.25 -15.98 10.35
N GLY A 252 11.23 -17.31 10.32
CA GLY A 252 10.02 -18.09 10.03
C GLY A 252 8.91 -17.83 11.04
N LEU A 253 9.23 -17.88 12.34
CA LEU A 253 8.29 -17.56 13.41
C LEU A 253 7.80 -16.11 13.31
N LEU A 254 8.69 -15.14 13.05
CA LEU A 254 8.30 -13.73 12.93
C LEU A 254 7.32 -13.51 11.76
N ASN A 255 7.55 -14.14 10.62
CA ASN A 255 6.64 -14.04 9.47
C ASN A 255 5.29 -14.74 9.71
N LEU A 256 5.29 -15.86 10.45
CA LEU A 256 4.04 -16.49 10.91
C LEU A 256 3.27 -15.56 11.88
N VAL A 257 3.97 -14.92 12.82
CA VAL A 257 3.36 -13.92 13.71
C VAL A 257 2.75 -12.78 12.89
N ARG A 258 3.47 -12.28 11.86
CA ARG A 258 2.94 -11.24 10.95
C ARG A 258 1.64 -11.68 10.27
N MET A 259 1.57 -12.92 9.80
CA MET A 259 0.39 -13.45 9.14
C MET A 259 -0.82 -13.53 10.10
N HIS A 260 -0.65 -14.07 11.30
CA HIS A 260 -1.71 -14.08 12.33
C HIS A 260 -2.07 -12.65 12.80
N TYR A 261 -1.10 -11.74 12.87
CA TYR A 261 -1.33 -10.33 13.22
C TYR A 261 -2.22 -9.64 12.18
N LEU A 262 -1.93 -9.79 10.88
CA LEU A 262 -2.74 -9.21 9.80
C LEU A 262 -4.19 -9.73 9.78
N ARG A 263 -4.42 -10.93 10.32
CA ARG A 263 -5.75 -11.55 10.44
C ARG A 263 -6.48 -11.20 11.73
N ASN A 264 -5.87 -10.40 12.62
CA ASN A 264 -6.37 -10.06 13.95
C ASN A 264 -6.47 -11.26 14.92
N GLU A 265 -5.66 -12.31 14.73
CA GLU A 265 -5.59 -13.49 15.60
C GLU A 265 -4.57 -13.29 16.73
N TRP A 266 -4.88 -12.34 17.62
CA TRP A 266 -3.93 -11.84 18.63
C TRP A 266 -3.38 -12.92 19.58
N SER A 267 -4.20 -13.90 19.94
CA SER A 267 -3.83 -14.94 20.92
C SER A 267 -2.80 -15.93 20.36
N ALA A 268 -2.98 -16.37 19.12
CA ALA A 268 -2.04 -17.23 18.43
C ALA A 268 -0.72 -16.49 18.13
N ALA A 269 -0.83 -15.27 17.61
CA ALA A 269 0.30 -14.43 17.29
C ALA A 269 1.18 -14.13 18.53
N ARG A 270 0.57 -13.85 19.69
CA ARG A 270 1.31 -13.60 20.95
C ARG A 270 2.09 -14.83 21.43
N LYS A 271 1.51 -16.03 21.35
CA LYS A 271 2.20 -17.28 21.73
C LYS A 271 3.41 -17.54 20.84
N LEU A 272 3.23 -17.43 19.52
CA LEU A 272 4.31 -17.59 18.55
C LEU A 272 5.40 -16.53 18.71
N LEU A 273 5.03 -15.29 19.07
CA LEU A 273 5.98 -14.23 19.31
C LEU A 273 6.85 -14.47 20.55
N LEU A 274 6.29 -15.02 21.62
CA LEU A 274 7.07 -15.39 22.81
C LEU A 274 8.06 -16.53 22.49
N GLU A 275 7.67 -17.48 21.64
CA GLU A 275 8.59 -18.50 21.12
C GLU A 275 9.69 -17.87 20.24
N ALA A 276 9.34 -16.92 19.38
CA ALA A 276 10.30 -16.15 18.58
C ALA A 276 11.30 -15.38 19.46
N ILE A 277 10.85 -14.75 20.55
CA ILE A 277 11.72 -14.05 21.51
C ILE A 277 12.69 -15.02 22.19
N ASN A 278 12.23 -16.21 22.56
CA ASN A 278 13.10 -17.21 23.19
C ASN A 278 14.14 -17.76 22.22
N THR A 279 13.73 -18.08 20.98
CA THR A 279 14.65 -18.57 19.93
C THR A 279 15.66 -17.51 19.48
N THR A 280 15.26 -16.25 19.36
CA THR A 280 16.19 -15.14 19.07
C THR A 280 17.20 -14.92 20.18
N ARG A 281 16.79 -15.05 21.46
CA ARG A 281 17.70 -14.99 22.61
C ARG A 281 18.69 -16.15 22.65
N THR A 282 18.27 -17.37 22.31
CA THR A 282 19.19 -18.51 22.25
C THR A 282 20.22 -18.34 21.14
N ASN A 283 19.81 -17.75 20.01
CA ASN A 283 20.68 -17.54 18.84
C ASN A 283 21.55 -16.27 18.96
N GLY A 284 21.28 -15.40 19.95
CA GLY A 284 22.03 -14.16 20.17
C GLY A 284 21.76 -13.05 19.13
N ASP A 285 20.72 -13.18 18.30
CA ASP A 285 20.38 -12.19 17.28
C ASP A 285 19.65 -11.00 17.88
N ARG A 286 20.36 -9.87 17.96
CA ARG A 286 19.86 -8.62 18.55
C ARG A 286 18.86 -7.91 17.65
N LEU A 287 18.98 -8.01 16.33
CA LEU A 287 18.12 -7.29 15.38
C LEU A 287 16.74 -7.90 15.35
N THR A 288 16.66 -9.23 15.21
CA THR A 288 15.36 -9.94 15.24
C THR A 288 14.72 -9.86 16.61
N LEU A 289 15.50 -9.85 17.69
CA LEU A 289 14.98 -9.68 19.04
C LEU A 289 14.28 -8.31 19.17
N GLN A 290 14.89 -7.26 18.63
CA GLN A 290 14.28 -5.94 18.64
C GLN A 290 13.01 -5.87 17.80
N GLN A 291 12.99 -6.49 16.61
CA GLN A 291 11.77 -6.60 15.79
C GLN A 291 10.66 -7.38 16.50
N CYS A 292 11.00 -8.42 17.25
CA CYS A 292 10.03 -9.16 18.06
C CYS A 292 9.48 -8.30 19.20
N VAL A 293 10.33 -7.51 19.87
CA VAL A 293 9.91 -6.60 20.94
C VAL A 293 9.06 -5.45 20.39
N SER A 294 9.42 -4.86 19.24
CA SER A 294 8.62 -3.81 18.62
C SER A 294 7.24 -4.33 18.21
N LEU A 295 7.18 -5.53 17.64
CA LEU A 295 5.92 -6.20 17.30
C LEU A 295 5.09 -6.51 18.55
N LEU A 296 5.72 -6.89 19.67
CA LEU A 296 5.05 -7.10 20.95
C LEU A 296 4.34 -5.81 21.42
N HIS A 297 4.98 -4.66 21.25
CA HIS A 297 4.39 -3.37 21.58
C HIS A 297 3.24 -2.96 20.63
N ARG A 298 3.03 -3.65 19.50
CA ARG A 298 1.88 -3.39 18.61
C ARG A 298 0.60 -4.10 19.04
N PHE A 299 0.68 -5.15 19.86
CA PHE A 299 -0.50 -5.88 20.30
C PHE A 299 -1.35 -5.07 21.27
N PRO A 300 -2.68 -5.28 21.25
CA PRO A 300 -3.54 -4.73 22.28
C PRO A 300 -3.12 -5.27 23.67
N PRO A 301 -3.24 -4.46 24.73
CA PRO A 301 -3.00 -4.91 26.10
C PRO A 301 -3.97 -6.03 26.49
N GLU A 302 -3.52 -6.94 27.37
CA GLU A 302 -4.36 -8.04 27.87
C GLU A 302 -5.41 -7.54 28.88
N GLU A 303 -5.11 -6.45 29.60
CA GLU A 303 -6.01 -5.80 30.54
C GLU A 303 -6.71 -4.60 29.89
N GLU A 304 -8.04 -4.56 29.98
CA GLU A 304 -8.83 -3.43 29.50
C GLU A 304 -8.48 -2.16 30.30
N GLY A 305 -8.02 -1.12 29.59
CA GLY A 305 -7.66 0.18 30.18
C GLY A 305 -6.17 0.38 30.47
N GLN A 306 -5.33 -0.64 30.29
CA GLN A 306 -3.88 -0.46 30.37
C GLN A 306 -3.38 0.36 29.16
N LYS A 307 -2.55 1.38 29.41
CA LYS A 307 -1.96 2.19 28.33
C LYS A 307 -0.88 1.37 27.60
N PRO A 308 -0.88 1.33 26.26
CA PRO A 308 0.10 0.58 25.51
C PRO A 308 1.50 1.21 25.69
N PRO A 309 2.57 0.40 25.75
CA PRO A 309 3.92 0.91 25.83
C PRO A 309 4.28 1.66 24.55
N LEU A 310 4.96 2.80 24.70
CA LEU A 310 5.55 3.56 23.60
C LEU A 310 7.01 3.15 23.44
N ASN A 311 7.51 3.10 22.21
CA ASN A 311 8.90 2.80 21.94
C ASN A 311 9.79 4.00 22.30
N GLU A 312 10.91 3.70 22.94
CA GLU A 312 12.01 4.64 23.15
C GLU A 312 12.97 4.62 21.96
N ILE A 313 13.64 5.73 21.70
CA ILE A 313 14.57 5.84 20.57
C ILE A 313 15.77 4.95 20.85
N GLN A 314 16.00 3.99 19.95
CA GLN A 314 17.16 3.10 19.98
C GLN A 314 17.80 3.08 18.59
N PRO A 315 19.14 2.96 18.47
CA PRO A 315 19.83 3.04 17.18
C PRO A 315 19.37 2.01 16.14
N GLN A 316 19.00 0.81 16.60
CA GLN A 316 18.59 -0.32 15.76
C GLN A 316 17.06 -0.40 15.55
N LEU A 317 16.28 0.54 16.12
CA LEU A 317 14.81 0.55 15.99
C LEU A 317 14.40 1.06 14.62
N HIS A 318 13.50 0.34 13.94
CA HIS A 318 13.00 0.77 12.64
C HIS A 318 12.15 2.05 12.77
N PRO A 319 12.33 3.07 11.90
CA PRO A 319 11.60 4.34 12.00
C PRO A 319 10.08 4.20 12.01
N LEU A 320 9.55 3.23 11.27
CA LEU A 320 8.11 2.94 11.20
C LEU A 320 7.52 2.41 12.52
N GLU A 321 8.32 1.85 13.43
CA GLU A 321 7.83 1.41 14.75
C GLU A 321 7.54 2.61 15.66
N ILE A 322 8.38 3.65 15.59
CA ILE A 322 8.13 4.93 16.26
C ILE A 322 6.91 5.60 15.63
N LEU A 323 6.75 5.48 14.31
CA LEU A 323 5.59 6.01 13.61
C LEU A 323 4.30 5.27 14.01
N TYR A 324 4.35 3.97 14.24
CA TYR A 324 3.21 3.19 14.72
C TYR A 324 2.74 3.65 16.11
N ASP A 325 3.64 4.15 16.96
CA ASP A 325 3.24 4.72 18.25
C ASP A 325 2.30 5.92 18.10
N VAL A 326 2.35 6.64 16.98
CA VAL A 326 1.40 7.71 16.67
C VAL A 326 -0.03 7.17 16.60
N LYS A 327 -0.24 5.97 16.04
CA LYS A 327 -1.58 5.33 16.03
C LYS A 327 -2.11 5.15 17.45
N LYS A 328 -1.26 4.71 18.39
CA LYS A 328 -1.63 4.55 19.80
C LYS A 328 -2.00 5.88 20.43
N LEU A 329 -1.27 6.95 20.10
CA LEU A 329 -1.53 8.31 20.60
C LEU A 329 -2.78 8.94 19.98
N LEU A 330 -3.17 8.51 18.78
CA LEU A 330 -4.40 8.93 18.11
C LEU A 330 -5.67 8.32 18.74
N GLU A 331 -5.57 7.28 19.57
CA GLU A 331 -6.75 6.68 20.20
C GLU A 331 -7.22 7.49 21.43
N GLU A 332 -8.51 7.87 21.45
CA GLU A 332 -9.13 8.65 22.54
C GLU A 332 -9.03 7.94 23.90
N LYS A 333 -8.98 6.59 23.90
CA LYS A 333 -8.95 5.76 25.11
C LYS A 333 -7.70 5.94 25.97
N HIS A 334 -6.58 6.35 25.36
CA HIS A 334 -5.30 6.45 26.06
C HIS A 334 -5.09 7.80 26.76
N GLU A 335 -5.99 8.77 26.54
CA GLU A 335 -6.00 10.10 27.15
C GLU A 335 -4.68 10.88 26.97
N GLN A 336 -4.03 10.73 25.81
CA GLN A 336 -2.82 11.47 25.49
C GLN A 336 -3.10 12.62 24.50
N PRO A 337 -2.49 13.80 24.69
CA PRO A 337 -2.69 14.91 23.79
C PRO A 337 -2.08 14.63 22.41
N LEU A 338 -2.73 15.13 21.36
CA LEU A 338 -2.23 15.01 20.00
C LEU A 338 -0.85 15.65 19.79
N SER A 339 -0.45 16.61 20.62
CA SER A 339 0.90 17.19 20.59
C SER A 339 2.01 16.15 20.76
N ALA A 340 1.77 15.09 21.54
CA ALA A 340 2.72 13.99 21.68
C ALA A 340 2.93 13.22 20.36
N SER A 341 1.90 13.16 19.51
CA SER A 341 1.98 12.52 18.19
C SER A 341 2.97 13.25 17.30
N PHE A 342 2.94 14.58 17.26
CA PHE A 342 3.90 15.38 16.49
C PHE A 342 5.34 15.18 16.97
N SER A 343 5.56 15.07 18.29
CA SER A 343 6.89 14.74 18.83
C SER A 343 7.37 13.37 18.32
N LYS A 344 6.52 12.35 18.33
CA LYS A 344 6.87 11.01 17.80
C LYS A 344 7.14 11.00 16.31
N ILE A 345 6.40 11.79 15.52
CA ILE A 345 6.68 11.97 14.09
C ILE A 345 8.08 12.55 13.87
N VAL A 346 8.45 13.61 14.60
CA VAL A 346 9.79 14.22 14.52
C VAL A 346 10.88 13.25 14.94
N GLN A 347 10.63 12.42 15.97
CA GLN A 347 11.53 11.35 16.39
C GLN A 347 11.72 10.32 15.26
N SER A 348 10.64 9.91 14.60
CA SER A 348 10.70 8.97 13.46
C SER A 348 11.49 9.54 12.28
N ILE A 349 11.28 10.83 11.92
CA ILE A 349 12.06 11.54 10.89
C ILE A 349 13.55 11.53 11.24
N SER A 350 13.89 11.87 12.48
CA SER A 350 15.28 11.89 12.95
C SER A 350 15.95 10.52 12.86
N VAL A 351 15.25 9.45 13.26
CA VAL A 351 15.78 8.08 13.17
C VAL A 351 15.91 7.62 11.73
N PHE A 352 14.97 7.99 10.85
CA PHE A 352 15.04 7.71 9.42
C PHE A 352 16.28 8.36 8.79
N ASN A 353 16.54 9.64 9.06
CA ASN A 353 17.72 10.33 8.57
C ASN A 353 19.02 9.68 9.08
N TYR A 354 19.07 9.32 10.36
CA TYR A 354 20.21 8.60 10.94
C TYR A 354 20.44 7.24 10.27
N TRP A 355 19.38 6.53 9.89
CA TRP A 355 19.47 5.27 9.15
C TRP A 355 19.97 5.48 7.72
N ALA A 356 19.48 6.50 7.04
CA ALA A 356 19.88 6.85 5.67
C ALA A 356 21.37 7.22 5.60
N GLU A 357 21.87 7.97 6.58
CA GLU A 357 23.28 8.36 6.66
C GLU A 357 24.20 7.16 6.92
N ASN A 358 23.79 6.25 7.82
CA ASN A 358 24.63 5.13 8.25
C ASN A 358 24.44 3.83 7.45
N LYS A 359 23.57 3.82 6.43
CA LYS A 359 23.30 2.67 5.53
C LYS A 359 23.03 1.36 6.27
N PHE A 360 22.31 1.40 7.39
CA PHE A 360 22.02 0.21 8.20
C PHE A 360 21.21 -0.86 7.44
N VAL A 361 20.37 -0.45 6.47
CA VAL A 361 19.52 -1.30 5.61
C VAL A 361 19.33 -0.62 4.25
N THR A 362 19.01 -1.37 3.19
CA THR A 362 18.37 -0.83 1.96
C THR A 362 17.03 -0.20 2.31
N ILE A 363 17.05 1.09 2.66
CA ILE A 363 15.85 1.90 2.85
C ILE A 363 15.18 2.03 1.48
N ARG A 364 13.88 1.73 1.41
CA ARG A 364 13.10 2.02 0.20
C ARG A 364 12.71 3.48 0.26
N ASP A 365 12.89 4.22 -0.83
CA ASP A 365 12.48 5.63 -0.92
C ASP A 365 11.00 5.83 -0.58
N VAL A 366 10.18 4.80 -0.80
CA VAL A 366 8.75 4.76 -0.46
C VAL A 366 8.49 4.91 1.04
N ASP A 367 9.38 4.40 1.90
CA ASP A 367 9.19 4.40 3.36
C ASP A 367 9.22 5.82 3.94
N GLN A 368 9.89 6.76 3.26
CA GLN A 368 9.90 8.17 3.64
C GLN A 368 8.48 8.77 3.62
N TRP A 369 7.65 8.36 2.67
CA TRP A 369 6.30 8.91 2.48
C TRP A 369 5.32 8.46 3.59
N ALA A 370 5.66 7.42 4.36
CA ALA A 370 4.85 7.00 5.50
C ALA A 370 4.69 8.13 6.53
N GLN A 371 5.74 8.94 6.72
CA GLN A 371 5.73 10.06 7.67
C GLN A 371 4.70 11.12 7.26
N HIS A 372 4.66 11.47 5.98
CA HIS A 372 3.69 12.40 5.41
C HIS A 372 2.26 11.84 5.46
N ALA A 373 2.09 10.54 5.18
CA ALA A 373 0.79 9.87 5.29
C ALA A 373 0.23 9.97 6.73
N VAL A 374 1.05 9.71 7.74
CA VAL A 374 0.63 9.83 9.15
C VAL A 374 0.41 11.28 9.57
N GLN A 375 1.24 12.23 9.12
CA GLN A 375 1.01 13.66 9.37
C GLN A 375 -0.34 14.11 8.82
N SER A 376 -0.75 13.64 7.63
CA SER A 376 -2.06 13.97 7.07
C SER A 376 -3.21 13.58 8.01
N VAL A 377 -3.10 12.40 8.66
CA VAL A 377 -4.10 11.91 9.62
C VAL A 377 -4.09 12.73 10.91
N VAL A 378 -2.90 13.04 11.44
CA VAL A 378 -2.78 13.80 12.70
C VAL A 378 -3.25 15.25 12.52
N TRP A 379 -2.93 15.91 11.40
CA TRP A 379 -3.42 17.25 11.08
C TRP A 379 -4.95 17.28 10.93
N ASN A 380 -5.52 16.27 10.28
CA ASN A 380 -6.97 16.13 10.15
C ASN A 380 -7.63 15.91 11.53
N ALA A 381 -7.04 15.06 12.38
CA ALA A 381 -7.49 14.85 13.75
C ALA A 381 -7.41 16.11 14.64
N ALA A 382 -6.40 16.97 14.41
CA ALA A 382 -6.26 18.26 15.06
C ALA A 382 -7.21 19.34 14.50
N GLY A 383 -7.90 19.07 13.38
CA GLY A 383 -8.80 20.02 12.71
C GLY A 383 -8.11 21.07 11.84
N CYS A 384 -6.90 20.78 11.37
CA CYS A 384 -6.12 21.58 10.41
C CYS A 384 -6.15 20.91 9.04
N ASP A 385 -7.29 21.05 8.37
CA ASP A 385 -7.62 20.24 7.20
C ASP A 385 -6.80 20.58 5.94
N ASP A 386 -6.30 21.81 5.81
CA ASP A 386 -5.53 22.25 4.64
C ASP A 386 -4.10 21.72 4.67
N LEU A 387 -3.46 21.73 5.84
CA LEU A 387 -2.16 21.07 6.05
C LEU A 387 -2.29 19.56 5.81
N ALA A 388 -3.36 18.95 6.32
CA ALA A 388 -3.64 17.54 6.04
C ALA A 388 -3.77 17.26 4.53
N ALA A 389 -4.36 18.18 3.76
CA ALA A 389 -4.49 18.04 2.31
C ALA A 389 -3.14 18.14 1.59
N ILE A 390 -2.27 19.07 2.00
CA ILE A 390 -0.92 19.20 1.45
C ILE A 390 -0.12 17.92 1.68
N GLU A 391 -0.13 17.39 2.91
CA GLU A 391 0.57 16.14 3.24
C GLU A 391 -0.02 14.91 2.55
N ALA A 392 -1.32 14.90 2.27
CA ALA A 392 -1.93 13.86 1.45
C ALA A 392 -1.49 13.96 -0.03
N ASP A 393 -1.45 15.19 -0.56
CA ASP A 393 -1.10 15.44 -1.96
C ASP A 393 0.36 15.14 -2.25
N THR A 394 1.28 15.36 -1.29
CA THR A 394 2.68 14.95 -1.42
C THR A 394 2.81 13.44 -1.57
N VAL A 395 2.14 12.65 -0.72
CA VAL A 395 2.18 11.18 -0.83
C VAL A 395 1.63 10.71 -2.17
N ILE A 396 0.51 11.27 -2.63
CA ILE A 396 -0.09 10.89 -3.93
C ILE A 396 0.83 11.28 -5.10
N ALA A 397 1.57 12.39 -5.00
CA ALA A 397 2.46 12.85 -6.07
C ALA A 397 3.73 12.01 -6.21
N PHE A 398 4.25 11.47 -5.11
CA PHE A 398 5.55 10.78 -5.08
C PHE A 398 5.48 9.25 -4.98
N THR A 399 4.28 8.66 -4.86
CA THR A 399 4.09 7.20 -4.85
C THR A 399 3.60 6.67 -6.19
N GLU A 400 3.98 5.44 -6.54
CA GLU A 400 3.55 4.78 -7.79
C GLU A 400 2.07 4.40 -7.76
N SER A 401 1.40 4.50 -8.91
CA SER A 401 0.00 4.10 -9.06
C SER A 401 -0.15 2.58 -9.25
N GLY A 402 -1.03 1.94 -8.48
CA GLY A 402 -1.29 0.49 -8.60
C GLY A 402 -0.21 -0.42 -8.00
N GLY A 403 0.66 0.12 -7.15
CA GLY A 403 1.62 -0.65 -6.36
C GLY A 403 1.03 -1.17 -5.04
N ASP A 404 1.80 -2.02 -4.34
CA ASP A 404 1.49 -2.57 -3.00
C ASP A 404 1.71 -1.55 -1.86
N ASP A 405 1.70 -0.26 -2.18
CA ASP A 405 2.05 0.81 -1.25
C ASP A 405 0.83 1.22 -0.40
N ASN A 406 0.74 0.64 0.80
CA ASN A 406 -0.33 0.93 1.76
C ASN A 406 -0.44 2.44 2.12
N ASN A 407 0.69 3.17 2.11
CA ASN A 407 0.70 4.62 2.36
C ASN A 407 -0.20 5.38 1.38
N ARG A 408 -0.11 5.04 0.08
CA ARG A 408 -0.91 5.67 -0.96
C ARG A 408 -2.39 5.33 -0.78
N LEU A 409 -2.70 4.06 -0.54
CA LEU A 409 -4.06 3.59 -0.31
C LEU A 409 -4.70 4.34 0.86
N THR A 410 -4.03 4.37 2.01
CA THR A 410 -4.52 5.03 3.23
C THR A 410 -4.83 6.52 2.99
N VAL A 411 -3.97 7.23 2.27
CA VAL A 411 -4.18 8.64 1.95
C VAL A 411 -5.37 8.83 1.00
N ILE A 412 -5.51 7.98 -0.02
CA ILE A 412 -6.65 8.01 -0.95
C ILE A 412 -7.96 7.74 -0.21
N LEU A 413 -7.99 6.75 0.67
CA LEU A 413 -9.15 6.42 1.51
C LEU A 413 -9.57 7.63 2.37
N ASN A 414 -8.63 8.23 3.10
CA ASN A 414 -8.89 9.41 3.92
C ASN A 414 -9.36 10.62 3.08
N LYS A 415 -8.76 10.84 1.90
CA LYS A 415 -9.14 11.93 0.99
C LYS A 415 -10.53 11.72 0.40
N ALA A 416 -10.88 10.49 0.03
CA ALA A 416 -12.22 10.14 -0.43
C ALA A 416 -13.25 10.35 0.67
N TYR A 417 -12.99 9.86 1.89
CA TYR A 417 -13.87 10.08 3.03
C TYR A 417 -14.05 11.58 3.34
N LYS A 418 -12.98 12.37 3.30
CA LYS A 418 -13.05 13.84 3.44
C LYS A 418 -13.93 14.50 2.36
N ARG A 419 -13.82 14.07 1.10
CA ARG A 419 -14.70 14.56 0.02
C ARG A 419 -16.16 14.15 0.23
N ALA A 420 -16.41 12.94 0.74
CA ALA A 420 -17.76 12.50 1.10
C ALA A 420 -18.34 13.32 2.25
N ARG A 421 -17.54 13.69 3.26
CA ARG A 421 -17.95 14.61 4.33
C ARG A 421 -18.39 15.98 3.79
N GLN A 422 -17.79 16.46 2.69
CA GLN A 422 -18.17 17.68 1.97
C GLN A 422 -19.41 17.54 1.04
N GLY A 423 -20.09 16.39 1.02
CA GLY A 423 -21.25 16.16 0.15
C GLY A 423 -20.88 15.81 -1.30
N LYS A 424 -19.59 15.74 -1.64
CA LYS A 424 -19.09 15.37 -2.97
C LYS A 424 -19.00 13.84 -3.11
N TYR A 425 -20.12 13.14 -2.92
CA TYR A 425 -20.19 11.68 -2.88
C TYR A 425 -19.70 11.03 -4.18
N GLU A 426 -20.15 11.52 -5.33
CA GLU A 426 -19.76 10.96 -6.63
C GLU A 426 -18.26 11.08 -6.89
N SER A 427 -17.66 12.23 -6.53
CA SER A 427 -16.21 12.43 -6.66
C SER A 427 -15.42 11.51 -5.72
N ALA A 428 -15.94 11.28 -4.50
CA ALA A 428 -15.32 10.35 -3.55
C ALA A 428 -15.37 8.91 -4.07
N LEU A 429 -16.53 8.45 -4.54
CA LEU A 429 -16.69 7.11 -5.11
C LEU A 429 -15.88 6.93 -6.40
N ALA A 430 -15.86 7.92 -7.28
CA ALA A 430 -15.05 7.89 -8.50
C ALA A 430 -13.55 7.73 -8.20
N MET A 431 -13.04 8.41 -7.17
CA MET A 431 -11.66 8.26 -6.70
C MET A 431 -11.38 6.83 -6.20
N LEU A 432 -12.31 6.24 -5.45
CA LEU A 432 -12.13 4.88 -4.89
C LEU A 432 -12.28 3.78 -5.95
N LEU A 433 -13.13 3.98 -6.95
CA LEU A 433 -13.38 3.00 -8.02
C LEU A 433 -12.36 3.07 -9.16
N GLU A 434 -11.44 4.03 -9.12
CA GLU A 434 -10.41 4.19 -10.14
C GLU A 434 -9.48 2.96 -10.18
N PRO A 435 -9.19 2.38 -11.36
CA PRO A 435 -8.39 1.15 -11.44
C PRO A 435 -6.99 1.26 -10.83
N ALA A 436 -6.45 2.47 -10.74
CA ALA A 436 -5.16 2.73 -10.11
C ALA A 436 -5.14 2.49 -8.59
N VAL A 437 -6.31 2.40 -7.95
CA VAL A 437 -6.45 2.23 -6.49
C VAL A 437 -6.61 0.76 -6.11
N TRP A 438 -7.38 0.00 -6.87
CA TRP A 438 -7.70 -1.39 -6.54
C TRP A 438 -6.89 -2.44 -7.29
N ARG A 439 -6.19 -2.09 -8.39
CA ARG A 439 -5.26 -3.02 -9.05
C ARG A 439 -4.05 -3.26 -8.17
N GLY A 440 -3.76 -4.52 -7.90
CA GLY A 440 -2.63 -4.93 -7.07
C GLY A 440 -2.92 -5.01 -5.58
N LEU A 441 -4.16 -4.75 -5.13
CA LEU A 441 -4.50 -4.86 -3.71
C LEU A 441 -4.43 -6.31 -3.22
N PRO A 442 -3.74 -6.58 -2.11
CA PRO A 442 -3.86 -7.85 -1.41
C PRO A 442 -5.23 -7.96 -0.71
N ILE A 443 -5.65 -9.18 -0.39
CA ILE A 443 -6.99 -9.43 0.20
C ILE A 443 -7.26 -8.68 1.52
N HIS A 444 -6.20 -8.40 2.29
CA HIS A 444 -6.33 -7.65 3.55
C HIS A 444 -6.66 -6.17 3.31
N ASP A 445 -6.00 -5.54 2.34
CA ASP A 445 -6.24 -4.14 1.97
C ASP A 445 -7.53 -3.97 1.16
N TYR A 446 -7.97 -5.01 0.44
CA TYR A 446 -9.31 -5.04 -0.16
C TYR A 446 -10.41 -4.85 0.90
N GLY A 447 -10.26 -5.44 2.09
CA GLY A 447 -11.20 -5.27 3.19
C GLY A 447 -11.33 -3.80 3.60
N LEU A 448 -10.21 -3.11 3.77
CA LEU A 448 -10.14 -1.68 4.11
C LEU A 448 -10.76 -0.82 3.01
N TRP A 449 -10.40 -1.07 1.75
CA TRP A 449 -10.94 -0.34 0.60
C TRP A 449 -12.45 -0.51 0.46
N ALA A 450 -12.94 -1.75 0.51
CA ALA A 450 -14.37 -2.06 0.40
C ALA A 450 -15.15 -1.44 1.57
N GLN A 451 -14.56 -1.41 2.76
CA GLN A 451 -15.15 -0.79 3.94
C GLN A 451 -15.31 0.72 3.78
N GLU A 452 -14.34 1.42 3.22
CA GLU A 452 -14.45 2.86 2.97
C GLU A 452 -15.50 3.20 1.91
N VAL A 453 -15.58 2.40 0.84
CA VAL A 453 -16.68 2.52 -0.13
C VAL A 453 -18.03 2.35 0.57
N TRP A 454 -18.13 1.36 1.46
CA TRP A 454 -19.33 1.14 2.26
C TRP A 454 -19.64 2.32 3.21
N HIS A 455 -18.62 2.90 3.85
CA HIS A 455 -18.77 4.07 4.74
C HIS A 455 -19.31 5.29 3.99
N VAL A 456 -18.84 5.56 2.77
CA VAL A 456 -19.35 6.66 1.94
C VAL A 456 -20.83 6.46 1.59
N LEU A 457 -21.23 5.23 1.22
CA LEU A 457 -22.63 4.89 0.92
C LEU A 457 -23.52 4.99 2.16
N ALA A 458 -23.05 4.48 3.30
CA ALA A 458 -23.76 4.54 4.57
C ALA A 458 -23.93 5.97 5.06
N LEU A 459 -22.90 6.83 4.92
CA LEU A 459 -22.94 8.25 5.28
C LEU A 459 -23.97 9.03 4.47
N ARG A 460 -24.05 8.76 3.15
CA ARG A 460 -25.05 9.39 2.27
C ARG A 460 -26.46 8.96 2.67
N ALA A 461 -26.67 7.65 2.84
CA ALA A 461 -27.98 7.11 3.22
C ALA A 461 -28.44 7.63 4.60
N SER A 462 -27.52 7.77 5.56
CA SER A 462 -27.85 8.31 6.88
C SER A 462 -28.22 9.80 6.84
N ARG A 463 -27.49 10.62 6.06
CA ARG A 463 -27.77 12.06 5.90
C ARG A 463 -29.09 12.35 5.20
N ARG A 464 -29.48 11.50 4.24
CA ARG A 464 -30.80 11.54 3.58
C ARG A 464 -31.95 10.94 4.40
N CYS A 465 -31.66 10.42 5.60
CA CYS A 465 -32.62 9.70 6.44
C CYS A 465 -33.25 8.46 5.78
N GLN A 466 -32.54 7.80 4.84
CA GLN A 466 -33.00 6.58 4.17
C GLN A 466 -32.79 5.34 5.05
N HIS A 467 -33.50 5.29 6.19
CA HIS A 467 -33.33 4.25 7.20
C HIS A 467 -33.62 2.85 6.66
N ARG A 468 -34.58 2.73 5.73
CA ARG A 468 -34.93 1.45 5.10
C ARG A 468 -33.79 0.91 4.23
N LEU A 469 -33.26 1.73 3.31
CA LEU A 469 -32.10 1.38 2.47
C LEU A 469 -30.89 0.97 3.33
N LEU A 470 -30.59 1.75 4.37
CA LEU A 470 -29.46 1.48 5.27
C LEU A 470 -29.62 0.12 5.99
N ARG A 471 -30.81 -0.15 6.54
CA ARG A 471 -31.08 -1.35 7.35
C ARG A 471 -31.29 -2.61 6.52
N GLU A 472 -32.05 -2.52 5.42
CA GLU A 472 -32.46 -3.67 4.62
C GLU A 472 -31.42 -4.03 3.54
N TYR A 473 -30.69 -3.06 2.99
CA TYR A 473 -29.82 -3.29 1.83
C TYR A 473 -28.32 -3.14 2.12
N ILE A 474 -27.92 -2.05 2.77
CA ILE A 474 -26.50 -1.68 2.98
C ILE A 474 -25.87 -2.48 4.14
N LEU A 475 -26.54 -2.54 5.29
CA LEU A 475 -26.03 -3.24 6.49
C LEU A 475 -25.75 -4.75 6.27
N PRO A 476 -26.62 -5.52 5.58
CA PRO A 476 -26.36 -6.94 5.33
C PRO A 476 -25.16 -7.20 4.41
N ARG A 477 -24.78 -6.22 3.58
CA ARG A 477 -23.67 -6.33 2.60
C ARG A 477 -22.38 -5.68 3.11
N ARG A 478 -22.27 -5.46 4.41
CA ARG A 478 -21.11 -4.81 5.01
C ARG A 478 -19.88 -5.73 4.91
N PRO A 479 -18.73 -5.21 4.44
CA PRO A 479 -17.46 -5.94 4.50
C PRO A 479 -16.98 -6.14 5.96
N PRO A 480 -16.06 -7.08 6.21
CA PRO A 480 -15.46 -7.24 7.54
C PRO A 480 -14.58 -6.03 7.87
N GLY A 481 -14.73 -5.47 9.08
CA GLY A 481 -13.94 -4.30 9.51
C GLY A 481 -14.49 -3.54 10.72
N GLU A 482 -13.83 -2.44 11.07
CA GLU A 482 -14.19 -1.57 12.21
C GLU A 482 -15.51 -0.82 11.97
N PHE A 483 -16.59 -1.26 12.60
CA PHE A 483 -17.90 -0.62 12.47
C PHE A 483 -18.37 -0.04 13.80
N ASN A 484 -18.44 1.28 13.89
CA ASN A 484 -19.18 1.95 14.95
C ASN A 484 -20.58 2.35 14.46
N PRO A 485 -21.66 1.71 14.96
CA PRO A 485 -23.01 1.98 14.51
C PRO A 485 -23.49 3.40 14.81
N ARG A 486 -22.93 4.06 15.82
CA ARG A 486 -23.35 5.40 16.26
C ARG A 486 -23.07 6.49 15.23
N HIS A 487 -22.10 6.28 14.32
CA HIS A 487 -21.85 7.23 13.22
C HIS A 487 -23.03 7.32 12.24
N TYR A 488 -23.88 6.30 12.17
CA TYR A 488 -24.95 6.19 11.18
C TYR A 488 -26.34 6.12 11.80
N LEU A 489 -26.42 5.64 13.06
CA LEU A 489 -27.67 5.40 13.77
C LEU A 489 -27.57 5.93 15.20
N TYR A 490 -28.21 7.07 15.47
CA TYR A 490 -28.21 7.75 16.78
C TYR A 490 -28.95 6.99 17.90
N LYS A 491 -29.68 5.92 17.58
CA LYS A 491 -30.55 5.19 18.52
C LYS A 491 -29.85 4.04 19.28
N ILE A 492 -28.55 3.84 19.07
CA ILE A 492 -27.83 2.67 19.59
C ILE A 492 -27.01 3.04 20.85
N PRO A 493 -27.15 2.30 21.97
CA PRO A 493 -26.40 2.57 23.21
C PRO A 493 -24.89 2.31 23.03
N SER A 494 -24.06 2.99 23.83
CA SER A 494 -22.60 2.89 23.71
C SER A 494 -22.14 1.49 24.06
N ARG A 495 -21.19 0.98 23.29
CA ARG A 495 -20.37 -0.18 23.67
C ARG A 495 -18.93 0.22 23.97
N THR A 496 -18.56 1.46 23.68
CA THR A 496 -17.21 2.01 23.82
C THR A 496 -17.17 3.03 24.97
N ASN A 497 -16.03 3.13 25.64
CA ASN A 497 -15.76 4.13 26.68
C ASN A 497 -15.01 5.33 26.09
N ASN A 498 -15.45 5.87 24.94
CA ASN A 498 -14.79 7.06 24.40
C ASN A 498 -15.29 8.29 25.16
N LYS A 499 -14.39 9.07 25.77
CA LYS A 499 -14.76 10.21 26.62
C LYS A 499 -15.13 11.48 25.85
N VAL A 500 -14.90 11.52 24.53
CA VAL A 500 -15.19 12.68 23.67
C VAL A 500 -16.36 12.40 22.74
N SER A 501 -16.22 11.39 21.88
CA SER A 501 -17.22 11.10 20.85
C SER A 501 -18.54 10.56 21.41
N ASP A 502 -18.51 9.63 22.37
CA ASP A 502 -19.73 9.02 22.91
C ASP A 502 -20.66 10.01 23.65
N PRO A 503 -20.16 10.90 24.53
CA PRO A 503 -21.01 11.91 25.15
C PRO A 503 -21.61 12.88 24.14
N LEU A 504 -20.92 13.24 23.05
CA LEU A 504 -21.48 14.09 22.00
C LEU A 504 -22.64 13.41 21.27
N TYR A 505 -22.54 12.11 20.98
CA TYR A 505 -23.67 11.36 20.41
C TYR A 505 -24.85 11.28 21.37
N GLU A 506 -24.60 11.14 22.67
CA GLU A 506 -25.64 11.15 23.70
C GLU A 506 -26.34 12.51 23.77
N VAL A 507 -25.60 13.61 23.67
CA VAL A 507 -26.18 14.96 23.59
C VAL A 507 -27.10 15.09 22.39
N ILE A 508 -26.68 14.63 21.20
CA ILE A 508 -27.50 14.65 19.99
C ILE A 508 -28.77 13.79 20.19
N GLN A 509 -28.65 12.61 20.78
CA GLN A 509 -29.78 11.73 21.04
C GLN A 509 -30.76 12.30 22.07
N MET A 510 -30.27 12.95 23.12
CA MET A 510 -31.11 13.59 24.14
C MET A 510 -31.82 14.82 23.58
N LYS A 511 -31.17 15.55 22.67
CA LYS A 511 -31.78 16.66 21.93
C LYS A 511 -32.94 16.18 21.05
N GLU A 512 -32.81 15.05 20.35
CA GLU A 512 -33.93 14.48 19.58
C GLU A 512 -35.15 14.11 20.44
N ARG A 513 -34.98 14.00 21.76
CA ARG A 513 -36.04 13.68 22.73
C ARG A 513 -36.48 14.89 23.56
N ASP A 514 -36.07 16.10 23.19
CA ASP A 514 -36.35 17.35 23.91
C ASP A 514 -35.87 17.36 25.38
N HIS A 515 -34.86 16.54 25.71
CA HIS A 515 -34.30 16.41 27.06
C HIS A 515 -32.89 17.02 27.15
N ALA A 516 -32.70 18.21 26.56
CA ALA A 516 -31.41 18.88 26.45
C ALA A 516 -30.75 19.22 27.81
N THR A 517 -31.54 19.44 28.86
CA THR A 517 -31.05 19.81 30.20
C THR A 517 -30.21 18.72 30.87
N ILE A 518 -30.51 17.45 30.59
CA ILE A 518 -29.78 16.28 31.11
C ILE A 518 -28.41 16.13 30.41
N ALA A 519 -28.27 16.70 29.21
CA ALA A 519 -27.10 16.54 28.36
C ALA A 519 -25.93 17.50 28.71
N ILE A 520 -26.10 18.44 29.64
CA ILE A 520 -25.09 19.45 29.98
C ILE A 520 -23.82 18.83 30.55
N GLU A 521 -23.94 17.91 31.51
CA GLU A 521 -22.77 17.28 32.14
C GLU A 521 -21.95 16.44 31.13
N PRO A 522 -22.55 15.53 30.34
CA PRO A 522 -21.86 14.85 29.25
C PRO A 522 -21.17 15.80 28.27
N LEU A 523 -21.80 16.93 27.95
CA LEU A 523 -21.28 17.92 27.02
C LEU A 523 -20.06 18.68 27.58
N LEU A 524 -20.09 19.08 28.85
CA LEU A 524 -18.96 19.73 29.52
C LEU A 524 -17.77 18.78 29.65
N ILE A 525 -18.02 17.50 29.93
CA ILE A 525 -16.99 16.45 29.95
C ILE A 525 -16.35 16.32 28.56
N ALA A 526 -17.15 16.20 27.50
CA ALA A 526 -16.63 16.11 26.14
C ALA A 526 -15.84 17.35 25.72
N LEU A 527 -16.30 18.55 26.08
CA LEU A 527 -15.60 19.80 25.82
C LEU A 527 -14.23 19.82 26.48
N TRP A 528 -14.16 19.52 27.79
CA TRP A 528 -12.90 19.49 28.52
C TRP A 528 -11.91 18.49 27.91
N HIS A 529 -12.36 17.27 27.63
CA HIS A 529 -11.50 16.25 27.03
C HIS A 529 -11.09 16.62 25.59
N SER A 530 -11.97 17.21 24.79
CA SER A 530 -11.65 17.63 23.42
C SER A 530 -10.61 18.75 23.39
N GLU A 531 -10.66 19.69 24.32
CA GLU A 531 -9.67 20.76 24.46
C GLU A 531 -8.33 20.20 24.96
N PHE A 532 -8.36 19.39 26.03
CA PHE A 532 -7.16 18.77 26.60
C PHE A 532 -6.42 17.87 25.61
N LEU A 533 -7.16 17.08 24.81
CA LEU A 533 -6.59 16.18 23.81
C LEU A 533 -6.24 16.88 22.49
N PHE A 534 -6.54 18.19 22.38
CA PHE A 534 -6.33 19.02 21.19
C PHE A 534 -7.13 18.55 19.95
N ARG A 535 -8.34 18.04 20.16
CA ARG A 535 -9.27 17.56 19.13
C ARG A 535 -10.24 18.68 18.73
N LEU A 536 -9.76 19.64 17.94
CA LEU A 536 -10.51 20.88 17.68
C LEU A 536 -11.83 20.64 16.94
N ASN A 537 -11.94 19.61 16.10
CA ASN A 537 -13.19 19.29 15.39
C ASN A 537 -14.33 18.91 16.36
N TYR A 538 -14.03 18.10 17.37
CA TYR A 538 -15.01 17.76 18.41
C TYR A 538 -15.26 18.93 19.36
N TYR A 539 -14.23 19.71 19.69
CA TYR A 539 -14.39 20.92 20.50
C TYR A 539 -15.36 21.91 19.85
N ARG A 540 -15.16 22.25 18.56
CA ARG A 540 -16.04 23.13 17.79
C ARG A 540 -17.47 22.61 17.79
N THR A 541 -17.66 21.32 17.53
CA THR A 541 -18.99 20.68 17.56
C THR A 541 -19.62 20.75 18.95
N GLY A 542 -18.85 20.50 20.02
CA GLY A 542 -19.31 20.61 21.40
C GLY A 542 -19.72 22.02 21.78
N VAL A 543 -18.97 23.05 21.35
CA VAL A 543 -19.30 24.46 21.60
C VAL A 543 -20.60 24.84 20.89
N LEU A 544 -20.81 24.37 19.66
CA LEU A 544 -22.06 24.59 18.92
C LEU A 544 -23.26 23.94 19.60
N LEU A 545 -23.13 22.70 20.05
CA LEU A 545 -24.17 22.00 20.80
C LEU A 545 -24.43 22.71 22.14
N LEU A 546 -23.40 23.21 22.81
CA LEU A 546 -23.54 23.93 24.08
C LEU A 546 -24.28 25.26 23.87
N ALA A 547 -23.94 26.01 22.83
CA ALA A 547 -24.65 27.24 22.49
C ALA A 547 -26.13 26.98 22.19
N ASP A 548 -26.46 25.87 21.54
CA ASP A 548 -27.84 25.50 21.24
C ASP A 548 -28.63 25.13 22.52
N VAL A 549 -28.05 24.31 23.41
CA VAL A 549 -28.66 23.98 24.70
C VAL A 549 -28.83 25.23 25.57
N LEU A 550 -27.83 26.12 25.61
CA LEU A 550 -27.89 27.37 26.38
C LEU A 550 -28.90 28.38 25.83
N LEU A 551 -29.25 28.27 24.54
CA LEU A 551 -30.32 29.07 23.93
C LEU A 551 -31.67 28.76 24.58
N GLU A 552 -31.95 27.49 24.90
CA GLU A 552 -33.18 27.07 25.59
C GLU A 552 -33.27 27.65 27.02
N PHE A 553 -32.12 27.86 27.66
CA PHE A 553 -32.03 28.53 28.96
C PHE A 553 -32.12 30.07 28.87
N GLY A 554 -32.24 30.64 27.66
CA GLY A 554 -32.36 32.08 27.45
C GLY A 554 -31.05 32.87 27.56
N LEU A 555 -29.88 32.21 27.56
CA LEU A 555 -28.56 32.85 27.66
C LEU A 555 -28.04 33.38 26.32
N THR A 556 -28.89 34.07 25.56
CA THR A 556 -28.70 34.38 24.13
C THR A 556 -27.44 35.19 23.82
N LYS A 557 -27.09 36.19 24.63
CA LYS A 557 -25.88 37.02 24.44
C LYS A 557 -24.58 36.21 24.56
N ARG A 558 -24.53 35.29 25.52
CA ARG A 558 -23.37 34.42 25.75
C ARG A 558 -23.24 33.38 24.64
N CYS A 559 -24.36 32.80 24.21
CA CYS A 559 -24.37 31.85 23.09
C CYS A 559 -23.83 32.48 21.81
N LYS A 560 -24.28 33.71 21.51
CA LYS A 560 -23.78 34.49 20.36
C LYS A 560 -22.27 34.67 20.42
N GLN A 561 -21.73 35.16 21.54
CA GLN A 561 -20.29 35.35 21.73
C GLN A 561 -19.50 34.05 21.52
N MET A 562 -19.95 32.95 22.15
CA MET A 562 -19.27 31.66 22.03
C MET A 562 -19.20 31.14 20.58
N VAL A 563 -20.28 31.33 19.82
CA VAL A 563 -20.32 30.93 18.41
C VAL A 563 -19.48 31.87 17.54
N GLU A 564 -19.49 33.18 17.81
CA GLU A 564 -18.65 34.17 17.13
C GLU A 564 -17.15 33.90 17.32
N ASP A 565 -16.72 33.48 18.52
CA ASP A 565 -15.32 33.18 18.83
C ASP A 565 -14.76 32.01 17.99
N ILE A 566 -15.58 30.99 17.71
CA ILE A 566 -15.18 29.83 16.91
C ILE A 566 -15.43 30.01 15.40
N MET A 567 -16.24 30.99 15.01
CA MET A 567 -16.70 31.16 13.64
C MET A 567 -15.57 31.29 12.60
N PRO A 568 -14.47 32.04 12.85
CA PRO A 568 -13.36 32.13 11.88
C PRO A 568 -12.76 30.76 11.52
N GLN A 569 -12.67 29.87 12.50
CA GLN A 569 -12.13 28.52 12.31
C GLN A 569 -13.12 27.59 11.60
N VAL A 570 -14.42 27.79 11.80
CA VAL A 570 -15.46 26.96 11.18
C VAL A 570 -15.73 27.38 9.74
N ILE A 571 -15.72 28.68 9.43
CA ILE A 571 -15.91 29.20 8.06
C ILE A 571 -14.79 28.74 7.14
N THR A 572 -13.54 28.79 7.64
CA THR A 572 -12.34 28.35 6.91
C THR A 572 -12.17 26.84 6.91
N GLY A 573 -12.77 26.13 7.88
CA GLY A 573 -12.71 24.68 7.99
C GLY A 573 -13.32 23.95 6.79
N ASN A 574 -12.88 22.71 6.57
CA ASN A 574 -13.35 21.89 5.44
C ASN A 574 -14.61 21.08 5.76
N ASP A 575 -15.11 21.09 7.02
CA ASP A 575 -16.35 20.42 7.42
C ASP A 575 -17.57 21.33 7.23
N ILE A 576 -18.23 21.14 6.09
CA ILE A 576 -19.42 21.89 5.68
C ILE A 576 -20.60 21.64 6.64
N GLU A 577 -20.67 20.46 7.28
CA GLU A 577 -21.76 20.13 8.21
C GLU A 577 -21.65 20.96 9.49
N GLN A 578 -20.42 21.08 10.03
CA GLN A 578 -20.15 21.96 11.17
C GLN A 578 -20.40 23.43 10.83
N ARG A 579 -20.06 23.86 9.60
CA ARG A 579 -20.32 25.23 9.14
C ARG A 579 -21.81 25.53 9.01
N ALA A 580 -22.58 24.62 8.44
CA ALA A 580 -24.03 24.76 8.33
C ALA A 580 -24.68 24.86 9.73
N LEU A 581 -24.28 23.98 10.65
CA LEU A 581 -24.75 24.01 12.04
C LEU A 581 -24.36 25.31 12.75
N ALA A 582 -23.12 25.78 12.57
CA ALA A 582 -22.64 27.02 13.18
C ALA A 582 -23.41 28.24 12.67
N ALA A 583 -23.59 28.35 11.36
CA ALA A 583 -24.35 29.43 10.74
C ALA A 583 -25.82 29.42 11.20
N PHE A 584 -26.44 28.25 11.30
CA PHE A 584 -27.81 28.10 11.78
C PHE A 584 -27.95 28.49 13.27
N THR A 585 -27.06 27.99 14.13
CA THR A 585 -27.07 28.31 15.57
C THR A 585 -26.78 29.79 15.80
N LEU A 586 -25.85 30.40 15.05
CA LEU A 586 -25.58 31.84 15.13
C LEU A 586 -26.83 32.64 14.74
N ALA A 587 -27.49 32.28 13.63
CA ALA A 587 -28.73 32.93 13.21
C ALA A 587 -29.81 32.87 14.30
N ARG A 588 -30.02 31.69 14.91
CA ARG A 588 -30.96 31.53 16.03
C ARG A 588 -30.59 32.40 17.22
N CYS A 589 -29.30 32.48 17.58
CA CYS A 589 -28.81 33.36 18.64
C CYS A 589 -29.06 34.85 18.32
N THR A 590 -28.84 35.27 17.07
CA THR A 590 -29.06 36.66 16.64
C THR A 590 -30.54 37.04 16.67
N VAL A 591 -31.44 36.15 16.26
CA VAL A 591 -32.90 36.36 16.32
C VAL A 591 -33.40 36.40 17.77
N ALA A 592 -32.87 35.52 18.64
CA ALA A 592 -33.30 35.42 20.03
C ALA A 592 -32.73 36.54 20.95
N CYS A 593 -31.65 37.21 20.54
CA CYS A 593 -31.13 38.36 21.27
C CYS A 593 -32.15 39.52 21.25
N ARG A 594 -32.56 39.98 22.45
CA ARG A 594 -33.62 40.98 22.69
C ARG A 594 -33.42 42.36 22.03
N ASP A 595 -32.23 42.63 21.49
CA ASP A 595 -31.90 43.86 20.78
C ASP A 595 -32.24 43.75 19.28
N SER A 596 -33.38 43.12 18.95
CA SER A 596 -33.82 42.73 17.59
C SER A 596 -34.18 43.94 16.71
N LEU A 597 -33.20 44.79 16.45
CA LEU A 597 -33.25 45.82 15.41
C LEU A 597 -33.48 45.12 14.06
N PRO A 598 -34.21 45.75 13.12
CA PRO A 598 -34.38 45.20 11.79
C PRO A 598 -33.04 44.89 11.09
N SER A 599 -31.94 45.56 11.47
CA SER A 599 -30.59 45.23 11.01
C SER A 599 -30.10 43.84 11.45
N ALA A 600 -30.35 43.43 12.69
CA ALA A 600 -29.94 42.12 13.20
C ALA A 600 -30.70 40.97 12.50
N LEU A 601 -31.95 41.21 12.09
CA LEU A 601 -32.71 40.27 11.27
C LEU A 601 -32.15 40.16 9.85
N HIS A 602 -31.64 41.25 9.26
CA HIS A 602 -30.95 41.19 7.98
C HIS A 602 -29.65 40.39 8.06
N ASP A 603 -28.88 40.56 9.15
CA ASP A 603 -27.66 39.77 9.39
C ASP A 603 -28.00 38.28 9.54
N ALA A 604 -29.07 37.95 10.27
CA ALA A 604 -29.54 36.57 10.44
C ALA A 604 -29.89 35.89 9.11
N VAL A 605 -30.49 36.63 8.16
CA VAL A 605 -30.80 36.10 6.82
C VAL A 605 -29.55 35.63 6.09
N GLN A 606 -28.44 36.38 6.17
CA GLN A 606 -27.20 36.00 5.49
C GLN A 606 -26.66 34.67 6.00
N TRP A 607 -26.69 34.47 7.33
CA TRP A 607 -26.26 33.22 7.96
C TRP A 607 -27.20 32.06 7.63
N LEU A 608 -28.51 32.28 7.58
CA LEU A 608 -29.47 31.25 7.21
C LEU A 608 -29.34 30.82 5.75
N LEU A 609 -29.11 31.74 4.82
CA LEU A 609 -28.87 31.41 3.41
C LEU A 609 -27.58 30.59 3.24
N MET A 610 -26.54 30.89 4.04
CA MET A 610 -25.32 30.08 4.07
C MET A 610 -25.60 28.66 4.58
N ALA A 611 -26.33 28.53 5.70
CA ALA A 611 -26.70 27.24 6.27
C ALA A 611 -27.56 26.41 5.32
N GLU A 612 -28.55 27.03 4.65
CA GLU A 612 -29.39 26.36 3.67
C GLU A 612 -28.58 25.79 2.51
N LYS A 613 -27.70 26.62 1.92
CA LYS A 613 -26.82 26.20 0.82
C LYS A 613 -25.95 25.01 1.24
N ASP A 614 -25.39 25.07 2.43
CA ASP A 614 -24.50 24.04 2.94
C ASP A 614 -25.27 22.73 3.23
N PHE A 615 -26.43 22.76 3.88
CA PHE A 615 -27.24 21.56 4.12
C PHE A 615 -27.75 20.92 2.82
N LEU A 616 -28.17 21.72 1.84
CA LEU A 616 -28.57 21.22 0.53
C LEU A 616 -27.39 20.56 -0.20
N SER A 617 -26.19 21.15 -0.12
CA SER A 617 -24.98 20.55 -0.70
C SER A 617 -24.60 19.20 -0.08
N LEU A 618 -24.99 18.96 1.18
CA LEU A 618 -24.78 17.70 1.91
C LEU A 618 -25.94 16.71 1.73
N GLU A 619 -26.99 17.07 0.99
CA GLU A 619 -28.22 16.30 0.86
C GLU A 619 -28.90 16.01 2.23
N MET A 620 -28.75 16.93 3.18
CA MET A 620 -29.34 16.86 4.53
C MET A 620 -30.67 17.62 4.57
N TYR A 621 -31.72 16.98 4.06
CA TYR A 621 -33.02 17.62 3.84
C TYR A 621 -33.74 18.02 5.14
N ARG A 622 -33.64 17.24 6.22
CA ARG A 622 -34.34 17.52 7.49
C ARG A 622 -33.84 18.82 8.17
N PRO A 623 -32.53 19.04 8.37
CA PRO A 623 -32.05 20.35 8.84
C PRO A 623 -32.30 21.48 7.83
N ALA A 624 -32.28 21.20 6.52
CA ALA A 624 -32.59 22.21 5.51
C ALA A 624 -34.03 22.73 5.61
N THR A 625 -35.01 21.86 5.87
CA THR A 625 -36.41 22.28 6.11
C THR A 625 -36.52 23.18 7.34
N ASP A 626 -35.79 22.88 8.43
CA ASP A 626 -35.78 23.72 9.63
C ASP A 626 -35.22 25.13 9.36
N VAL A 627 -34.17 25.22 8.53
CA VAL A 627 -33.58 26.50 8.11
C VAL A 627 -34.54 27.28 7.22
N GLN A 628 -35.17 26.62 6.23
CA GLN A 628 -36.13 27.25 5.31
C GLN A 628 -37.38 27.75 6.05
N TYR A 629 -37.84 26.99 7.06
CA TYR A 629 -38.90 27.43 7.95
C TYR A 629 -38.51 28.70 8.70
N LEU A 630 -37.33 28.72 9.34
CA LEU A 630 -36.85 29.91 10.06
C LEU A 630 -36.65 31.11 9.13
N LEU A 631 -36.14 30.91 7.90
CA LEU A 631 -36.06 31.95 6.86
C LEU A 631 -37.43 32.56 6.56
N SER A 632 -38.47 31.74 6.41
CA SER A 632 -39.82 32.23 6.15
C SER A 632 -40.35 33.11 7.29
N VAL A 633 -40.08 32.74 8.54
CA VAL A 633 -40.45 33.51 9.74
C VAL A 633 -39.70 34.85 9.77
N VAL A 634 -38.40 34.84 9.50
CA VAL A 634 -37.59 36.08 9.49
C VAL A 634 -38.05 37.02 8.38
N TYR A 635 -38.32 36.52 7.16
CA TYR A 635 -38.83 37.35 6.07
C TYR A 635 -40.23 37.91 6.33
N HIS A 636 -41.09 37.13 6.99
CA HIS A 636 -42.39 37.63 7.44
C HIS A 636 -42.25 38.81 8.41
N ASN A 637 -41.36 38.67 9.40
CA ASN A 637 -41.09 39.74 10.38
C ASN A 637 -40.42 40.98 9.74
N LEU A 638 -39.70 40.81 8.64
CA LEU A 638 -39.12 41.90 7.84
C LEU A 638 -40.12 42.54 6.87
N GLY A 639 -41.34 42.01 6.74
CA GLY A 639 -42.36 42.51 5.80
C GLY A 639 -42.10 42.16 4.33
N LYS A 640 -41.19 41.22 4.05
CA LYS A 640 -40.80 40.83 2.69
C LYS A 640 -41.60 39.62 2.19
N GLU A 641 -42.83 39.86 1.76
CA GLU A 641 -43.78 38.79 1.43
C GLU A 641 -43.35 37.90 0.26
N ALA A 642 -42.68 38.47 -0.76
CA ALA A 642 -42.19 37.70 -1.91
C ALA A 642 -41.12 36.69 -1.49
N GLU A 643 -40.11 37.12 -0.73
CA GLU A 643 -39.02 36.27 -0.22
C GLU A 643 -39.55 35.22 0.78
N ARG A 644 -40.56 35.57 1.60
CA ARG A 644 -41.25 34.61 2.48
C ARG A 644 -41.93 33.49 1.68
N ASN A 645 -42.71 33.85 0.67
CA ASN A 645 -43.47 32.88 -0.13
C ASN A 645 -42.53 31.94 -0.89
N ASP A 646 -41.41 32.45 -1.40
CA ASP A 646 -40.37 31.66 -2.03
C ASP A 646 -39.73 30.65 -1.06
N SER A 647 -39.33 31.09 0.15
CA SER A 647 -38.81 30.18 1.18
C SER A 647 -39.83 29.12 1.61
N ALA A 648 -41.11 29.46 1.70
CA ALA A 648 -42.17 28.50 2.01
C ALA A 648 -42.40 27.48 0.89
N GLN A 649 -42.27 27.90 -0.37
CA GLN A 649 -42.31 26.99 -1.51
C GLN A 649 -41.12 26.02 -1.48
N ARG A 650 -39.90 26.54 -1.26
CA ARG A 650 -38.68 25.72 -1.13
C ARG A 650 -38.78 24.70 0.00
N HIS A 651 -39.35 25.09 1.14
CA HIS A 651 -39.66 24.15 2.24
C HIS A 651 -40.57 23.00 1.78
N ALA A 652 -41.68 23.32 1.11
CA ALA A 652 -42.62 22.31 0.65
C ALA A 652 -42.02 21.37 -0.42
N GLU A 653 -41.14 21.87 -1.28
CA GLU A 653 -40.42 21.08 -2.27
C GLU A 653 -39.40 20.13 -1.60
N THR A 654 -38.61 20.65 -0.67
CA THR A 654 -37.59 19.89 0.07
C THR A 654 -38.22 18.78 0.92
N GLU A 655 -39.35 19.07 1.58
CA GLU A 655 -40.09 18.08 2.38
C GLU A 655 -40.66 16.95 1.52
N LYS A 656 -41.16 17.26 0.31
CA LYS A 656 -41.62 16.26 -0.65
C LYS A 656 -40.48 15.36 -1.12
N GLU A 657 -39.34 15.95 -1.46
CA GLU A 657 -38.15 15.20 -1.89
C GLU A 657 -37.66 14.26 -0.78
N SER A 658 -37.59 14.74 0.47
CA SER A 658 -37.20 13.93 1.62
C SER A 658 -38.11 12.70 1.81
N LYS A 659 -39.44 12.88 1.69
CA LYS A 659 -40.41 11.78 1.81
C LYS A 659 -40.26 10.75 0.69
N LEU A 660 -40.10 11.22 -0.55
CA LEU A 660 -39.87 10.35 -1.70
C LEU A 660 -38.62 9.49 -1.51
N LEU A 661 -37.52 10.09 -1.04
CA LEU A 661 -36.27 9.38 -0.81
C LEU A 661 -36.34 8.38 0.36
N GLU A 662 -37.12 8.67 1.39
CA GLU A 662 -37.34 7.76 2.52
C GLU A 662 -38.07 6.46 2.10
N GLU A 663 -38.98 6.56 1.12
CA GLU A 663 -39.73 5.41 0.58
C GLU A 663 -38.88 4.47 -0.30
N VAL A 664 -37.78 4.97 -0.88
CA VAL A 664 -36.91 4.19 -1.77
C VAL A 664 -36.21 3.05 -1.01
N ALA A 665 -36.54 1.82 -1.36
CA ALA A 665 -35.95 0.63 -0.75
C ALA A 665 -34.57 0.26 -1.33
N THR A 666 -34.34 0.54 -2.61
CA THR A 666 -33.07 0.27 -3.32
C THR A 666 -32.75 1.40 -4.28
N ASP A 667 -31.55 1.96 -4.17
CA ASP A 667 -31.00 2.98 -5.08
C ASP A 667 -30.10 2.29 -6.13
N ASP A 668 -30.35 2.56 -7.41
CA ASP A 668 -29.61 1.98 -8.55
C ASP A 668 -28.12 2.30 -8.49
N MET A 669 -27.75 3.50 -8.04
CA MET A 669 -26.35 3.87 -7.90
C MET A 669 -25.66 3.00 -6.85
N VAL A 670 -26.28 2.84 -5.68
CA VAL A 670 -25.75 2.00 -4.59
C VAL A 670 -25.59 0.55 -5.04
N ALA A 671 -26.57 0.02 -5.78
CA ALA A 671 -26.50 -1.32 -6.34
C ALA A 671 -25.35 -1.48 -7.33
N SER A 672 -25.16 -0.51 -8.25
CA SER A 672 -24.10 -0.54 -9.25
C SER A 672 -22.69 -0.50 -8.62
N VAL A 673 -22.49 0.32 -7.58
CA VAL A 673 -21.20 0.43 -6.88
C VAL A 673 -20.88 -0.85 -6.13
N LEU A 674 -21.85 -1.43 -5.42
CA LEU A 674 -21.66 -2.69 -4.70
C LEU A 674 -21.41 -3.88 -5.64
N ASP A 675 -22.03 -3.89 -6.84
CA ASP A 675 -21.74 -4.89 -7.88
C ASP A 675 -20.28 -4.78 -8.33
N ILE A 676 -19.76 -3.58 -8.58
CA ILE A 676 -18.34 -3.38 -8.92
C ILE A 676 -17.42 -3.91 -7.81
N VAL A 677 -17.70 -3.56 -6.54
CA VAL A 677 -16.92 -4.05 -5.39
C VAL A 677 -16.90 -5.58 -5.37
N SER A 678 -18.07 -6.21 -5.56
CA SER A 678 -18.19 -7.67 -5.59
C SER A 678 -17.41 -8.32 -6.74
N ARG A 679 -17.38 -7.71 -7.93
CA ARG A 679 -16.63 -8.19 -9.09
C ARG A 679 -15.13 -8.09 -8.85
N VAL A 680 -14.66 -7.01 -8.21
CA VAL A 680 -13.26 -6.85 -7.82
C VAL A 680 -12.87 -7.93 -6.80
N GLY A 681 -13.68 -8.14 -5.76
CA GLY A 681 -13.45 -9.21 -4.79
C GLY A 681 -13.41 -10.61 -5.44
N ALA A 682 -14.33 -10.88 -6.38
CA ALA A 682 -14.35 -12.13 -7.13
C ALA A 682 -13.07 -12.31 -7.97
N ALA A 683 -12.62 -11.27 -8.68
CA ALA A 683 -11.40 -11.31 -9.49
C ALA A 683 -10.15 -11.57 -8.64
N LEU A 684 -10.02 -10.94 -7.48
CA LEU A 684 -8.93 -11.17 -6.53
C LEU A 684 -8.94 -12.59 -5.95
N SER A 685 -10.11 -13.18 -5.75
CA SER A 685 -10.24 -14.56 -5.28
C SER A 685 -9.98 -15.61 -6.37
N LEU A 686 -10.17 -15.24 -7.64
CA LEU A 686 -10.04 -16.12 -8.81
C LEU A 686 -8.62 -16.12 -9.41
N SER A 687 -7.73 -15.20 -9.02
CA SER A 687 -6.30 -15.25 -9.36
C SER A 687 -5.54 -16.36 -8.62
N ARG A 688 -6.24 -17.45 -8.29
CA ARG A 688 -5.73 -18.70 -7.71
C ARG A 688 -4.85 -19.47 -8.70
#